data_AF-A0A1Q5XAI4-F1
#
_entry.id   AF-A0A1Q5XAI4-F1
#
_cell.length_a   1.000
_cell.length_b   1.000
_cell.length_c   1.000
_cell.angle_alpha   90.00
_cell.angle_beta   90.00
_cell.angle_gamma   90.00
#
_symmetry.space_group_name_H-M   'P 1'
#
loop_
_entity.id
_entity.type
_entity.pdbx_description
1 polymer ?
#
loop_
_entity_poly.entity_id
_entity_poly.type
_entity_poly.pdbx_seq_one_letter_code
_entity_poly.pdbx_strand_id
1 'polypeptide(L)'
;MKKLISLTVTAALLLAPLAYTINAPALNLKVDAVSAASEEAPAATAKPAAAPKPTAKPTPKATAKPTPKATAKPAATPKATAKPVVTAKPAATPKVTAKPVATAKPAATAKPVATAKPVTTAKPVATAKPVTVKQAVYQDGVYVAYGNAYSKGTEGAKITIKDGKITAIELMRTNPKIIDVNARDNYSGVWVAYGLMKERLLGQTRDSAAAVDAVSGATRSSNGWKLAVDRAFERSLKVKPADATYFAGDHMGVDPEGKYAVFASYDANKLTAVKLYPLNANGSFVDEKAYTAEQTAAITAITPVLLANGSSAQPVAGYEAESKAAIKAFWDAEQNATINNTSAYIDGFYSSYGTARSVGVERADVIIRNGKLVDVKLYRLGTNLIDRGATAYAEVVNANAPMTAKLLANGSYIANYDEKVDGISGATESSHGWNQAVERAFEKALKVPTAGQYFDGKFAGVDNASKVLLLVDVAADQVTGIKMSLFGTDGKLIADDKLTPEQKTLVNQLTAAMLDKGVEMDYVNGQETLSAAAKAALVDALTNASKVQGTYKDGTFTAYGDAYDKGTNKADVTLRNGKIVNVTLTRVGMNMVDLGKNAYVEVQKALPQLTASFLAAGTREGVQQVDAISGATSSSKALKAAVDRAYGKAEVTEANKAAYFDGTFIGVSTDKSVNVMVYVKNGVPVNMVLYFLDYAGKVKGLNQLTDAEKAVKAEIETTSSGSGLHKYGYRAAAFGSNDDEKAVSAKVVEAIKAALETAGK
;
A
#
# COMPACT_ATOMS: atom_id res chain seq x y z
N MET A 1 27.18 -68.38 -25.51
CA MET A 1 28.07 -68.16 -24.33
C MET A 1 27.49 -66.98 -23.56
N LYS A 2 26.86 -67.18 -22.40
CA LYS A 2 27.46 -67.14 -21.04
C LYS A 2 28.02 -65.76 -20.61
N LYS A 3 27.21 -65.05 -19.81
CA LYS A 3 27.49 -64.28 -18.56
C LYS A 3 26.64 -62.99 -18.55
N LEU A 4 25.96 -62.50 -17.51
CA LEU A 4 25.65 -62.79 -16.09
C LEU A 4 25.82 -61.46 -15.30
N ILE A 5 24.72 -61.01 -14.67
CA ILE A 5 24.63 -60.42 -13.31
C ILE A 5 25.50 -59.19 -12.97
N SER A 6 24.86 -58.03 -12.69
CA SER A 6 24.50 -57.64 -11.31
C SER A 6 23.84 -56.26 -11.22
N LEU A 7 22.71 -56.15 -10.53
CA LEU A 7 22.39 -54.96 -9.72
C LEU A 7 21.52 -55.38 -8.52
N THR A 8 21.94 -54.99 -7.33
CA THR A 8 21.35 -55.39 -6.04
C THR A 8 20.15 -54.54 -5.65
N VAL A 9 19.19 -55.17 -4.96
CA VAL A 9 18.01 -54.51 -4.36
C VAL A 9 17.93 -54.84 -2.87
N THR A 10 17.89 -53.80 -2.04
CA THR A 10 17.34 -53.78 -0.67
C THR A 10 17.06 -52.30 -0.36
N ALA A 11 15.84 -51.78 -0.24
CA ALA A 11 14.62 -52.21 0.45
C ALA A 11 14.68 -52.02 1.97
N ALA A 12 14.07 -50.94 2.47
CA ALA A 12 13.07 -50.91 3.55
C ALA A 12 13.00 -49.54 4.25
N LEU A 13 11.80 -48.95 4.34
CA LEU A 13 11.35 -48.34 5.59
C LEU A 13 9.81 -48.37 5.67
N LEU A 14 9.30 -49.06 6.67
CA LEU A 14 7.91 -49.06 7.12
C LEU A 14 7.91 -48.45 8.53
N LEU A 15 6.94 -47.58 8.83
CA LEU A 15 6.06 -47.64 10.02
C LEU A 15 5.23 -46.34 10.13
N ALA A 16 3.95 -46.49 10.48
CA ALA A 16 2.92 -45.46 10.61
C ALA A 16 2.67 -45.17 12.12
N PRO A 17 1.48 -44.77 12.68
CA PRO A 17 0.13 -44.53 12.11
C PRO A 17 -0.70 -43.35 12.74
N LEU A 18 -2.02 -43.37 12.48
CA LEU A 18 -3.16 -42.67 13.13
C LEU A 18 -3.49 -41.25 12.59
N ALA A 19 -4.53 -40.97 11.77
CA ALA A 19 -5.93 -41.43 11.61
C ALA A 19 -6.97 -40.61 12.39
N TYR A 20 -7.94 -40.00 11.66
CA TYR A 20 -9.35 -40.44 11.74
C TYR A 20 -10.15 -40.01 10.49
N THR A 21 -11.30 -40.67 10.31
CA THR A 21 -12.11 -40.78 9.08
C THR A 21 -13.23 -39.73 8.96
N ILE A 22 -13.66 -39.40 7.72
CA ILE A 22 -15.10 -39.40 7.37
C ILE A 22 -15.30 -39.95 5.95
N ASN A 23 -16.41 -40.65 5.76
CA ASN A 23 -16.83 -41.39 4.56
C ASN A 23 -17.74 -40.53 3.64
N ALA A 24 -17.61 -40.63 2.31
CA ALA A 24 -18.55 -40.07 1.34
C ALA A 24 -18.57 -40.91 0.05
N PRO A 25 -19.75 -41.20 -0.55
CA PRO A 25 -19.88 -42.14 -1.66
C PRO A 25 -19.55 -41.54 -3.03
N ALA A 26 -19.31 -42.44 -4.00
CA ALA A 26 -18.87 -42.12 -5.35
C ALA A 26 -19.84 -41.24 -6.16
N LEU A 27 -19.28 -40.27 -6.89
CA LEU A 27 -19.94 -39.63 -8.04
C LEU A 27 -19.19 -40.00 -9.32
N ASN A 28 -19.88 -40.64 -10.26
CA ASN A 28 -19.37 -40.90 -11.61
C ASN A 28 -19.28 -39.57 -12.39
N LEU A 29 -18.06 -39.11 -12.70
CA LEU A 29 -17.84 -38.21 -13.84
C LEU A 29 -17.05 -38.97 -14.91
N LYS A 30 -17.71 -39.22 -16.05
CA LYS A 30 -17.01 -39.52 -17.30
C LYS A 30 -16.30 -38.24 -17.75
N VAL A 31 -15.02 -38.34 -18.06
CA VAL A 31 -14.28 -37.31 -18.80
C VAL A 31 -13.95 -37.92 -20.16
N ASP A 32 -14.68 -37.50 -21.19
CA ASP A 32 -14.34 -37.85 -22.57
C ASP A 32 -13.10 -37.07 -22.99
N ALA A 33 -12.08 -37.79 -23.43
CA ALA A 33 -10.80 -37.23 -23.86
C ALA A 33 -10.80 -36.93 -25.37
N VAL A 34 -10.89 -35.65 -25.74
CA VAL A 34 -10.72 -35.12 -27.11
C VAL A 34 -10.21 -33.68 -26.98
N SER A 35 -9.15 -33.21 -27.66
CA SER A 35 -8.14 -33.84 -28.50
C SER A 35 -6.83 -33.03 -28.35
N ALA A 36 -5.68 -33.71 -28.36
CA ALA A 36 -4.38 -33.11 -28.62
C ALA A 36 -3.78 -33.76 -29.87
N ALA A 37 -3.70 -33.00 -30.96
CA ALA A 37 -3.06 -33.35 -32.23
C ALA A 37 -2.92 -32.05 -33.06
N SER A 38 -1.87 -31.82 -33.84
CA SER A 38 -0.60 -32.57 -33.99
C SER A 38 0.40 -31.73 -34.79
N GLU A 39 1.69 -32.04 -34.59
CA GLU A 39 2.80 -32.02 -35.56
C GLU A 39 2.78 -31.10 -36.79
N GLU A 40 3.91 -30.44 -37.01
CA GLU A 40 4.59 -30.59 -38.30
C GLU A 40 6.04 -31.04 -38.07
N ALA A 41 6.56 -31.90 -38.94
CA ALA A 41 7.76 -32.71 -38.75
C ALA A 41 8.89 -32.33 -39.76
N PRO A 42 10.15 -32.80 -39.57
CA PRO A 42 11.33 -32.03 -40.01
C PRO A 42 12.08 -32.60 -41.21
N ALA A 43 12.92 -31.76 -41.86
CA ALA A 43 14.18 -32.20 -42.46
C ALA A 43 15.13 -31.03 -42.82
N ALA A 44 16.36 -31.05 -42.30
CA ALA A 44 17.61 -31.14 -43.11
C ALA A 44 18.85 -30.90 -42.23
N THR A 45 19.71 -31.93 -42.10
CA THR A 45 20.98 -31.85 -41.38
C THR A 45 22.08 -31.19 -42.21
N ALA A 46 22.78 -30.20 -41.65
CA ALA A 46 24.07 -29.73 -42.14
C ALA A 46 25.20 -30.02 -41.12
N LYS A 47 26.36 -30.42 -41.64
CA LYS A 47 27.52 -30.97 -40.89
C LYS A 47 28.30 -29.85 -40.16
N PRO A 48 28.97 -30.13 -39.01
CA PRO A 48 29.68 -29.09 -38.25
C PRO A 48 30.89 -28.51 -39.00
N ALA A 49 31.00 -27.18 -39.02
CA ALA A 49 32.16 -26.45 -39.53
C ALA A 49 33.00 -25.85 -38.38
N ALA A 50 34.30 -25.73 -38.63
CA ALA A 50 35.38 -25.48 -37.68
C ALA A 50 35.15 -24.38 -36.63
N ALA A 51 35.68 -24.63 -35.42
CA ALA A 51 35.74 -23.65 -34.34
C ALA A 51 36.65 -22.45 -34.71
N PRO A 52 36.19 -21.19 -34.53
CA PRO A 52 37.05 -20.03 -34.63
C PRO A 52 38.00 -19.95 -33.42
N LYS A 53 39.29 -19.83 -33.73
CA LYS A 53 40.41 -19.68 -32.79
C LYS A 53 40.22 -18.41 -31.93
N PRO A 54 40.46 -18.45 -30.61
CA PRO A 54 40.28 -17.28 -29.75
C PRO A 54 41.25 -16.16 -30.14
N THR A 55 40.70 -14.99 -30.49
CA THR A 55 41.46 -13.76 -30.74
C THR A 55 41.86 -13.09 -29.44
N ALA A 56 42.99 -12.37 -29.48
CA ALA A 56 43.72 -11.97 -28.28
C ALA A 56 43.00 -10.90 -27.43
N LYS A 57 42.96 -11.14 -26.12
CA LYS A 57 42.63 -10.16 -25.07
C LYS A 57 43.67 -9.02 -25.07
N PRO A 58 43.27 -7.73 -25.08
CA PRO A 58 44.19 -6.64 -24.81
C PRO A 58 44.69 -6.73 -23.36
N THR A 59 46.01 -6.80 -23.19
CA THR A 59 46.64 -6.81 -21.87
C THR A 59 46.73 -5.40 -21.28
N PRO A 60 46.51 -5.23 -19.95
CA PRO A 60 46.67 -3.94 -19.30
C PRO A 60 48.15 -3.54 -19.21
N LYS A 61 48.43 -2.25 -19.45
CA LYS A 61 49.77 -1.68 -19.38
C LYS A 61 50.16 -1.36 -17.92
N ALA A 62 51.09 -2.13 -17.36
CA ALA A 62 51.94 -1.67 -16.24
C ALA A 62 53.02 -0.69 -16.79
N THR A 63 53.76 0.11 -16.03
CA THR A 63 54.13 0.07 -14.59
C THR A 63 54.66 1.46 -14.19
N ALA A 64 54.58 1.87 -12.91
CA ALA A 64 55.62 2.70 -12.25
C ALA A 64 55.40 2.91 -10.74
N LYS A 65 56.16 2.16 -9.92
CA LYS A 65 56.58 2.42 -8.53
C LYS A 65 57.88 1.61 -8.38
N PRO A 66 59.00 2.08 -7.78
CA PRO A 66 59.02 2.46 -6.35
C PRO A 66 60.10 3.44 -5.80
N THR A 67 59.79 3.99 -4.59
CA THR A 67 60.72 4.26 -3.45
C THR A 67 61.83 5.34 -3.55
N PRO A 68 62.52 5.75 -2.43
CA PRO A 68 62.12 5.79 -1.00
C PRO A 68 62.53 7.07 -0.19
N LYS A 69 61.85 7.26 0.95
CA LYS A 69 62.36 7.66 2.30
C LYS A 69 63.43 8.77 2.47
N ALA A 70 63.10 9.75 3.33
CA ALA A 70 64.03 10.30 4.32
C ALA A 70 63.31 10.54 5.67
N THR A 71 63.97 10.22 6.78
CA THR A 71 63.45 10.26 8.17
C THR A 71 64.33 11.14 9.04
N ALA A 72 63.75 12.01 9.88
CA ALA A 72 64.42 12.53 11.08
C ALA A 72 63.43 12.93 12.20
N LYS A 73 63.86 12.65 13.43
CA LYS A 73 63.29 12.95 14.78
C LYS A 73 64.14 14.12 15.37
N PRO A 74 64.09 14.51 16.67
CA PRO A 74 63.02 14.53 17.70
C PRO A 74 62.88 15.89 18.46
N ALA A 75 61.83 15.99 19.27
CA ALA A 75 61.76 16.60 20.62
C ALA A 75 62.07 18.09 20.90
N ALA A 76 61.12 18.74 21.61
CA ALA A 76 61.42 19.61 22.75
C ALA A 76 60.27 19.60 23.80
N THR A 77 60.62 19.29 25.04
CA THR A 77 59.94 19.60 26.32
C THR A 77 61.08 19.98 27.31
N PRO A 78 60.86 20.55 28.52
CA PRO A 78 59.64 20.61 29.34
C PRO A 78 59.43 21.94 30.16
N LYS A 79 58.65 21.83 31.26
CA LYS A 79 58.56 22.69 32.47
C LYS A 79 57.67 23.96 32.41
N ALA A 80 56.97 24.38 33.49
CA ALA A 80 56.77 23.77 34.82
C ALA A 80 55.48 24.22 35.56
N THR A 81 54.91 23.31 36.35
CA THR A 81 54.29 23.47 37.70
C THR A 81 53.44 24.71 38.09
N ALA A 82 52.19 24.44 38.48
CA ALA A 82 51.63 24.85 39.78
C ALA A 82 50.57 23.83 40.28
N LYS A 83 50.55 23.53 41.59
CA LYS A 83 49.65 22.63 42.36
C LYS A 83 49.94 22.86 43.86
N PRO A 84 49.17 22.39 44.87
CA PRO A 84 47.72 22.13 45.03
C PRO A 84 47.03 23.37 45.67
N VAL A 85 45.86 23.41 46.35
CA VAL A 85 45.15 22.57 47.37
C VAL A 85 43.64 23.00 47.33
N VAL A 86 42.60 22.39 47.93
CA VAL A 86 42.43 21.44 49.06
C VAL A 86 41.33 20.39 48.76
N THR A 87 41.29 19.31 49.54
CA THR A 87 40.29 18.22 49.56
C THR A 87 39.20 18.39 50.62
N ALA A 88 37.97 17.94 50.36
CA ALA A 88 37.03 17.47 51.41
C ALA A 88 35.97 16.47 50.90
N LYS A 89 35.96 15.26 51.48
CA LYS A 89 34.95 14.17 51.40
C LYS A 89 35.36 13.11 52.45
N PRO A 90 34.51 12.19 52.96
CA PRO A 90 33.04 12.14 53.14
C PRO A 90 32.72 12.48 54.63
N ALA A 91 31.72 11.99 55.39
CA ALA A 91 30.57 11.07 55.21
C ALA A 91 29.50 11.34 56.31
N ALA A 92 28.23 10.96 56.09
CA ALA A 92 27.39 10.23 57.08
C ALA A 92 25.93 10.03 56.60
N THR A 93 25.49 8.77 56.56
CA THR A 93 24.08 8.41 56.85
C THR A 93 23.95 8.15 58.36
N PRO A 94 22.75 8.31 58.95
CA PRO A 94 22.01 7.10 59.30
C PRO A 94 20.49 7.18 59.10
N LYS A 95 19.88 6.00 59.14
CA LYS A 95 18.46 5.67 58.97
C LYS A 95 17.81 5.46 60.35
N VAL A 96 16.65 6.05 60.64
CA VAL A 96 15.61 5.47 61.52
C VAL A 96 14.20 5.91 61.06
N THR A 97 13.25 4.98 61.17
CA THR A 97 11.81 5.06 60.87
C THR A 97 10.95 5.66 61.99
N ALA A 98 9.85 6.33 61.65
CA ALA A 98 8.67 6.47 62.51
C ALA A 98 7.36 6.41 61.68
N LYS A 99 6.31 5.82 62.27
CA LYS A 99 4.97 5.61 61.65
C LYS A 99 4.03 6.83 61.89
N PRO A 100 2.88 6.95 61.19
CA PRO A 100 2.02 8.13 61.24
C PRO A 100 0.86 8.02 62.23
N VAL A 101 0.16 9.16 62.43
CA VAL A 101 -1.31 9.38 62.55
C VAL A 101 -1.60 10.52 63.54
N ALA A 102 -2.25 11.58 63.05
CA ALA A 102 -3.26 12.34 63.78
C ALA A 102 -4.11 13.15 62.78
N THR A 103 -5.42 12.90 62.76
CA THR A 103 -6.42 13.65 61.98
C THR A 103 -6.88 14.89 62.74
N ALA A 104 -7.02 16.03 62.05
CA ALA A 104 -7.68 17.22 62.58
C ALA A 104 -8.65 17.82 61.53
N LYS A 105 -9.84 18.21 62.01
CA LYS A 105 -10.98 18.72 61.22
C LYS A 105 -10.82 20.24 60.97
N PRO A 106 -11.33 20.82 59.86
CA PRO A 106 -10.89 22.15 59.40
C PRO A 106 -11.50 23.32 60.17
N ALA A 107 -10.81 24.46 60.14
CA ALA A 107 -11.25 25.72 60.72
C ALA A 107 -11.21 26.88 59.71
N ALA A 108 -12.27 27.69 59.76
CA ALA A 108 -12.42 29.09 59.34
C ALA A 108 -11.88 29.55 57.97
N THR A 109 -12.81 30.00 57.13
CA THR A 109 -12.59 30.86 55.95
C THR A 109 -11.88 32.17 56.29
N ALA A 110 -10.77 32.45 55.62
CA ALA A 110 -10.14 33.77 55.59
C ALA A 110 -10.51 34.54 54.31
N LYS A 111 -10.79 35.83 54.45
CA LYS A 111 -11.24 36.74 53.39
C LYS A 111 -10.08 37.09 52.43
N PRO A 112 -10.30 37.30 51.11
CA PRO A 112 -9.21 37.60 50.18
C PRO A 112 -8.49 38.91 50.51
N VAL A 113 -7.16 38.88 50.51
CA VAL A 113 -6.30 40.07 50.62
C VAL A 113 -6.15 40.73 49.25
N ALA A 114 -6.09 42.06 49.23
CA ALA A 114 -6.09 42.87 48.02
C ALA A 114 -4.88 42.63 47.10
N THR A 115 -5.12 42.78 45.79
CA THR A 115 -4.14 42.67 44.71
C THR A 115 -3.04 43.74 44.81
N ALA A 116 -1.78 43.30 44.76
CA ALA A 116 -0.65 44.19 44.57
C ALA A 116 -0.61 44.74 43.14
N LYS A 117 -0.27 46.02 42.97
CA LYS A 117 -0.02 46.63 41.65
C LYS A 117 1.15 45.95 40.93
N PRO A 118 1.09 45.73 39.61
CA PRO A 118 2.21 45.20 38.85
C PRO A 118 3.38 46.19 38.82
N VAL A 119 4.60 45.67 39.00
CA VAL A 119 5.84 46.42 38.86
C VAL A 119 6.08 46.76 37.39
N THR A 120 6.59 47.96 37.13
CA THR A 120 6.88 48.49 35.79
C THR A 120 7.81 47.58 34.99
N THR A 121 7.40 47.23 33.77
CA THR A 121 8.16 46.45 32.81
C THR A 121 9.46 47.15 32.40
N ALA A 122 10.57 46.41 32.41
CA ALA A 122 11.80 46.87 31.78
C ALA A 122 11.62 47.01 30.26
N LYS A 123 12.25 48.03 29.69
CA LYS A 123 12.26 48.32 28.24
C LYS A 123 12.77 47.11 27.45
N PRO A 124 12.11 46.68 26.36
CA PRO A 124 12.57 45.56 25.56
C PRO A 124 13.99 45.81 25.02
N VAL A 125 14.89 44.86 25.25
CA VAL A 125 16.13 44.75 24.48
C VAL A 125 15.73 44.42 23.04
N ALA A 126 16.35 45.08 22.06
CA ALA A 126 15.98 44.93 20.66
C ALA A 126 16.02 43.46 20.23
N THR A 127 14.85 42.93 19.86
CA THR A 127 14.72 41.62 19.23
C THR A 127 15.66 41.56 18.04
N ALA A 128 16.53 40.54 17.98
CA ALA A 128 17.25 40.25 16.75
C ALA A 128 16.23 40.12 15.61
N LYS A 129 16.49 40.77 14.46
CA LYS A 129 15.63 40.64 13.28
C LYS A 129 15.40 39.15 13.00
N PRO A 130 14.17 38.72 12.63
CA PRO A 130 13.97 37.36 12.17
C PRO A 130 14.98 37.06 11.08
N VAL A 131 15.72 35.96 11.22
CA VAL A 131 16.58 35.48 10.14
C VAL A 131 15.63 34.95 9.08
N THR A 132 15.29 35.79 8.11
CA THR A 132 14.52 35.37 6.94
C THR A 132 15.37 34.34 6.18
N VAL A 133 15.14 33.05 6.45
CA VAL A 133 15.83 31.96 5.77
C VAL A 133 15.56 32.13 4.28
N LYS A 134 16.60 32.46 3.52
CA LYS A 134 16.47 32.74 2.09
C LYS A 134 15.89 31.51 1.40
N GLN A 135 14.78 31.72 0.68
CA GLN A 135 14.15 30.80 -0.29
C GLN A 135 15.17 29.95 -1.09
N ALA A 136 16.34 30.52 -1.38
CA ALA A 136 17.43 29.90 -2.10
C ALA A 136 18.20 28.75 -1.40
N VAL A 137 17.98 28.40 -0.12
CA VAL A 137 18.79 27.35 0.57
C VAL A 137 18.33 25.91 0.33
N TYR A 138 17.05 25.70 0.01
CA TYR A 138 16.48 24.38 -0.28
C TYR A 138 16.52 24.09 -1.78
N GLN A 139 16.60 22.81 -2.13
CA GLN A 139 16.33 22.31 -3.47
C GLN A 139 14.86 22.01 -3.63
N ASP A 140 14.32 22.32 -4.80
CA ASP A 140 12.98 21.92 -5.19
C ASP A 140 12.96 20.41 -5.50
N GLY A 141 11.88 19.72 -5.12
CA GLY A 141 11.74 18.29 -5.35
C GLY A 141 10.79 17.58 -4.38
N VAL A 142 10.67 16.27 -4.55
CA VAL A 142 9.85 15.40 -3.69
C VAL A 142 10.75 14.72 -2.66
N TYR A 143 10.41 14.89 -1.38
CA TYR A 143 11.17 14.38 -0.24
C TYR A 143 10.27 13.53 0.65
N VAL A 144 10.72 12.31 0.93
CA VAL A 144 10.09 11.43 1.91
C VAL A 144 10.99 11.34 3.13
N ALA A 145 10.41 11.48 4.31
CA ALA A 145 11.08 11.32 5.59
C ALA A 145 10.12 10.78 6.65
N TYR A 146 10.71 10.29 7.74
CA TYR A 146 10.02 9.63 8.84
C TYR A 146 10.41 10.28 10.16
N GLY A 147 9.47 10.36 11.10
CA GLY A 147 9.70 10.76 12.49
C GLY A 147 10.35 9.64 13.30
N ASN A 148 10.36 9.78 14.63
CA ASN A 148 10.90 8.75 15.51
C ASN A 148 10.01 7.50 15.50
N ALA A 149 10.62 6.34 15.31
CA ALA A 149 9.94 5.06 15.31
C ALA A 149 9.57 4.60 16.73
N TYR A 150 8.54 3.76 16.82
CA TYR A 150 8.08 3.14 18.06
C TYR A 150 7.36 1.81 17.77
N SER A 151 6.87 1.12 18.81
CA SER A 151 6.30 -0.24 18.75
C SER A 151 5.02 -0.45 17.92
N LYS A 152 4.64 0.50 17.06
CA LYS A 152 3.57 0.35 16.05
C LYS A 152 3.98 0.81 14.64
N GLY A 153 5.21 1.27 14.42
CA GLY A 153 5.66 1.89 13.17
C GLY A 153 6.27 3.27 13.40
N THR A 154 6.13 4.15 12.41
CA THR A 154 6.55 5.56 12.50
C THR A 154 5.50 6.47 11.84
N GLU A 155 5.48 7.74 12.23
CA GLU A 155 4.77 8.78 11.51
C GLU A 155 5.68 9.34 10.39
N GLY A 156 5.17 9.48 9.17
CA GLY A 156 5.96 9.90 8.00
C GLY A 156 5.30 11.02 7.20
N ALA A 157 6.10 11.67 6.35
CA ALA A 157 5.62 12.70 5.44
C ALA A 157 6.32 12.58 4.08
N LYS A 158 5.53 12.65 3.00
CA LYS A 158 5.99 12.84 1.63
C LYS A 158 5.59 14.25 1.22
N ILE A 159 6.57 15.13 1.04
CA ILE A 159 6.34 16.54 0.70
C ILE A 159 6.98 16.90 -0.63
N THR A 160 6.30 17.75 -1.40
CA THR A 160 6.93 18.49 -2.50
C THR A 160 7.35 19.84 -1.96
N ILE A 161 8.65 20.13 -2.00
CA ILE A 161 9.19 21.45 -1.74
C ILE A 161 9.35 22.15 -3.08
N LYS A 162 8.84 23.38 -3.16
CA LYS A 162 9.13 24.33 -4.23
C LYS A 162 9.30 25.72 -3.64
N ASP A 163 10.30 26.47 -4.06
CA ASP A 163 10.53 27.84 -3.58
C ASP A 163 10.63 27.92 -2.04
N GLY A 164 11.25 26.89 -1.44
CA GLY A 164 11.41 26.77 0.03
C GLY A 164 10.10 26.58 0.80
N LYS A 165 8.99 26.23 0.13
CA LYS A 165 7.67 26.00 0.74
C LYS A 165 7.11 24.63 0.36
N ILE A 166 6.22 24.10 1.22
CA ILE A 166 5.47 22.87 0.96
C ILE A 166 4.36 23.15 -0.05
N THR A 167 4.43 22.60 -1.26
CA THR A 167 3.38 22.73 -2.30
C THR A 167 2.47 21.51 -2.42
N ALA A 168 2.92 20.36 -1.93
CA ALA A 168 2.10 19.17 -1.73
C ALA A 168 2.60 18.43 -0.48
N ILE A 169 1.68 17.75 0.23
CA ILE A 169 1.99 16.96 1.41
C ILE A 169 1.02 15.78 1.54
N GLU A 170 1.60 14.61 1.76
CA GLU A 170 0.94 13.35 2.09
C GLU A 170 1.46 12.90 3.46
N LEU A 171 0.54 12.65 4.40
CA LEU A 171 0.84 12.29 5.78
C LEU A 171 0.61 10.79 5.97
N MET A 172 1.63 10.10 6.48
CA MET A 172 1.66 8.65 6.63
C MET A 172 1.72 8.26 8.11
N ARG A 173 1.11 7.12 8.45
CA ARG A 173 1.37 6.42 9.71
C ARG A 173 1.57 4.96 9.38
N THR A 174 2.78 4.47 9.58
CA THR A 174 3.15 3.14 9.10
C THR A 174 2.81 2.04 10.11
N ASN A 175 2.76 0.80 9.63
CA ASN A 175 2.84 -0.41 10.43
C ASN A 175 4.33 -0.78 10.73
N PRO A 176 4.61 -1.93 11.40
CA PRO A 176 5.97 -2.44 11.61
C PRO A 176 6.74 -2.82 10.33
N LYS A 177 6.08 -3.07 9.20
CA LYS A 177 6.70 -3.19 7.86
C LYS A 177 7.02 -1.84 7.20
N ILE A 178 6.79 -0.72 7.89
CA ILE A 178 6.99 0.66 7.37
C ILE A 178 6.15 0.94 6.11
N ILE A 179 5.04 0.22 5.97
CA ILE A 179 4.00 0.48 4.97
C ILE A 179 2.94 1.36 5.63
N ASP A 180 2.54 2.43 4.96
CA ASP A 180 1.47 3.33 5.42
C ASP A 180 0.13 2.57 5.54
N VAL A 181 -0.61 2.80 6.63
CA VAL A 181 -1.88 2.08 6.89
C VAL A 181 -3.09 2.96 6.63
N ASN A 182 -4.20 2.31 6.27
CA ASN A 182 -5.50 2.97 6.09
C ASN A 182 -5.84 3.81 7.32
N ALA A 183 -6.40 4.99 7.12
CA ALA A 183 -6.67 5.92 8.22
C ALA A 183 -7.52 5.28 9.34
N ARG A 184 -8.53 4.46 8.99
CA ARG A 184 -9.43 3.74 9.93
C ARG A 184 -8.76 2.74 10.86
N ASP A 185 -7.66 2.11 10.45
CA ASP A 185 -6.94 1.11 11.26
C ASP A 185 -6.11 1.75 12.38
N ASN A 186 -5.95 3.08 12.33
CA ASN A 186 -5.32 3.86 13.37
C ASN A 186 -6.27 4.12 14.56
N TYR A 187 -5.76 4.77 15.61
CA TYR A 187 -6.60 5.19 16.74
C TYR A 187 -7.42 6.44 16.39
N SER A 188 -8.67 6.51 16.86
CA SER A 188 -9.65 7.47 16.33
C SER A 188 -9.27 8.95 16.47
N GLY A 189 -8.45 9.31 17.47
CA GLY A 189 -7.93 10.67 17.62
C GLY A 189 -7.14 11.18 16.41
N VAL A 190 -6.51 10.30 15.62
CA VAL A 190 -5.72 10.69 14.44
C VAL A 190 -6.56 10.90 13.17
N TRP A 191 -7.81 10.43 13.13
CA TRP A 191 -8.64 10.47 11.91
C TRP A 191 -8.88 11.91 11.42
N VAL A 192 -9.27 12.81 12.31
CA VAL A 192 -9.44 14.24 12.01
C VAL A 192 -8.08 14.95 11.90
N ALA A 193 -7.05 14.43 12.56
CA ALA A 193 -5.72 15.04 12.57
C ALA A 193 -5.03 15.02 11.21
N TYR A 194 -5.28 14.02 10.35
CA TYR A 194 -4.76 13.99 8.97
C TYR A 194 -5.14 15.25 8.19
N GLY A 195 -6.44 15.60 8.14
CA GLY A 195 -6.93 16.79 7.44
C GLY A 195 -6.40 18.09 8.06
N LEU A 196 -6.52 18.24 9.38
CA LEU A 196 -6.09 19.45 10.08
C LEU A 196 -4.58 19.69 9.98
N MET A 197 -3.75 18.65 10.10
CA MET A 197 -2.30 18.81 9.97
C MET A 197 -1.88 19.07 8.52
N LYS A 198 -2.55 18.45 7.53
CA LYS A 198 -2.34 18.77 6.11
C LYS A 198 -2.61 20.25 5.84
N GLU A 199 -3.76 20.77 6.28
CA GLU A 199 -4.16 22.17 6.12
C GLU A 199 -3.16 23.13 6.76
N ARG A 200 -2.73 22.85 7.99
CA ARG A 200 -1.78 23.71 8.73
C ARG A 200 -0.38 23.72 8.13
N LEU A 201 0.07 22.62 7.54
CA LEU A 201 1.43 22.44 6.99
C LEU A 201 1.55 22.86 5.52
N LEU A 202 0.49 22.79 4.72
CA LEU A 202 0.53 23.17 3.31
C LEU A 202 0.85 24.67 3.16
N GLY A 203 1.73 25.02 2.21
CA GLY A 203 2.18 26.38 1.95
C GLY A 203 3.25 26.92 2.92
N GLN A 204 3.56 26.19 4.00
CA GLN A 204 4.52 26.65 5.02
C GLN A 204 5.98 26.50 4.56
N THR A 205 6.84 27.35 5.13
CA THR A 205 8.30 27.14 5.19
C THR A 205 8.67 26.21 6.35
N ARG A 206 9.93 25.78 6.46
CA ARG A 206 10.45 24.97 7.57
C ARG A 206 10.07 25.53 8.95
N ASP A 207 10.42 26.79 9.21
CA ASP A 207 10.25 27.42 10.52
C ASP A 207 8.75 27.56 10.88
N SER A 208 7.92 27.94 9.91
CA SER A 208 6.46 28.03 10.11
C SER A 208 5.82 26.66 10.33
N ALA A 209 6.28 25.62 9.63
CA ALA A 209 5.84 24.23 9.85
C ALA A 209 6.23 23.71 11.24
N ALA A 210 7.42 24.09 11.74
CA ALA A 210 7.84 23.78 13.11
C ALA A 210 6.98 24.49 14.17
N ALA A 211 6.43 25.67 13.87
CA ALA A 211 5.54 26.43 14.74
C ALA A 211 4.06 25.96 14.73
N VAL A 212 3.64 25.11 13.79
CA VAL A 212 2.25 24.60 13.70
C VAL A 212 1.81 23.90 14.98
N ASP A 213 0.63 24.25 15.50
CA ASP A 213 0.04 23.56 16.65
C ASP A 213 -0.32 22.10 16.35
N ALA A 214 -0.09 21.22 17.33
CA ALA A 214 -0.54 19.85 17.28
C ALA A 214 -2.07 19.73 17.37
N VAL A 215 -2.64 18.61 16.92
CA VAL A 215 -4.07 18.31 17.06
C VAL A 215 -4.32 17.60 18.38
N SER A 216 -5.26 18.13 19.18
CA SER A 216 -5.68 17.51 20.44
C SER A 216 -6.22 16.09 20.21
N GLY A 217 -5.87 15.15 21.09
CA GLY A 217 -6.14 13.72 20.90
C GLY A 217 -5.17 13.01 19.93
N ALA A 218 -4.33 13.74 19.19
CA ALA A 218 -3.33 13.20 18.27
C ALA A 218 -1.94 13.84 18.43
N THR A 219 -1.60 14.35 19.61
CA THR A 219 -0.38 15.13 19.86
C THR A 219 0.91 14.42 19.43
N ARG A 220 1.06 13.11 19.73
CA ARG A 220 2.24 12.34 19.31
C ARG A 220 2.37 12.29 17.80
N SER A 221 1.31 11.87 17.09
CA SER A 221 1.35 11.74 15.63
C SER A 221 1.48 13.10 14.93
N SER A 222 0.86 14.16 15.47
CA SER A 222 1.05 15.53 14.99
C SER A 222 2.52 15.96 15.08
N ASN A 223 3.18 15.72 16.21
CA ASN A 223 4.60 16.02 16.40
C ASN A 223 5.50 15.11 15.56
N GLY A 224 5.13 13.84 15.37
CA GLY A 224 5.82 12.91 14.47
C GLY A 224 5.81 13.37 13.01
N TRP A 225 4.66 13.86 12.52
CA TRP A 225 4.56 14.46 11.18
C TRP A 225 5.33 15.78 11.06
N LYS A 226 5.28 16.65 12.07
CA LYS A 226 6.11 17.87 12.10
C LYS A 226 7.61 17.53 12.01
N LEU A 227 8.06 16.52 12.77
CA LEU A 227 9.45 16.03 12.71
C LEU A 227 9.78 15.41 11.35
N ALA A 228 8.87 14.66 10.74
CA ALA A 228 9.06 14.12 9.39
C ALA A 228 9.19 15.25 8.34
N VAL A 229 8.34 16.29 8.42
CA VAL A 229 8.43 17.48 7.56
C VAL A 229 9.75 18.23 7.77
N ASP A 230 10.17 18.41 9.02
CA ASP A 230 11.44 19.06 9.35
C ASP A 230 12.65 18.30 8.76
N ARG A 231 12.70 16.98 8.97
CA ARG A 231 13.69 16.08 8.36
C ARG A 231 13.66 16.11 6.83
N ALA A 232 12.49 16.25 6.22
CA ALA A 232 12.36 16.39 4.77
C ALA A 232 12.92 17.73 4.25
N PHE A 233 12.75 18.84 4.99
CA PHE A 233 13.45 20.09 4.69
C PHE A 233 14.98 19.94 4.81
N GLU A 234 15.49 19.23 5.82
CA GLU A 234 16.94 18.95 5.92
C GLU A 234 17.45 18.07 4.76
N ARG A 235 16.67 17.06 4.34
CA ARG A 235 16.93 16.28 3.10
C ARG A 235 16.96 17.15 1.85
N SER A 236 16.25 18.29 1.82
CA SER A 236 16.24 19.22 0.68
C SER A 236 17.36 20.28 0.67
N LEU A 237 18.12 20.46 1.76
CA LEU A 237 19.19 21.48 1.81
C LEU A 237 20.21 21.32 0.68
N LYS A 238 20.56 22.43 0.00
CA LYS A 238 21.62 22.48 -1.03
C LYS A 238 23.01 22.15 -0.48
N VAL A 239 23.29 22.65 0.71
CA VAL A 239 24.53 22.37 1.45
C VAL A 239 24.12 21.56 2.68
N LYS A 240 24.62 20.32 2.76
CA LYS A 240 24.34 19.44 3.91
C LYS A 240 25.10 19.89 5.15
N PRO A 241 24.58 19.65 6.38
CA PRO A 241 25.35 19.81 7.60
C PRO A 241 26.66 19.02 7.52
N ALA A 242 27.79 19.64 7.86
CA ALA A 242 29.09 18.99 7.81
C ALA A 242 29.37 18.11 9.05
N ASP A 243 28.60 18.34 10.12
CA ASP A 243 28.68 17.74 11.43
C ASP A 243 27.52 16.77 11.72
N ALA A 244 26.60 16.54 10.77
CA ALA A 244 25.50 15.59 10.91
C ALA A 244 25.32 14.70 9.66
N THR A 245 25.57 13.40 9.84
CA THR A 245 25.29 12.30 8.88
C THR A 245 23.88 11.76 9.07
N TYR A 246 23.45 11.63 10.33
CA TYR A 246 22.18 11.01 10.72
C TYR A 246 21.31 11.99 11.52
N PHE A 247 20.00 11.84 11.40
CA PHE A 247 19.06 12.47 12.31
C PHE A 247 19.13 11.79 13.69
N ALA A 248 19.21 12.57 14.76
CA ALA A 248 19.10 12.02 16.11
C ALA A 248 17.69 11.41 16.35
N GLY A 249 17.62 10.39 17.21
CA GLY A 249 16.40 9.67 17.58
C GLY A 249 16.39 8.20 17.17
N ASP A 250 15.23 7.57 17.37
CA ASP A 250 14.98 6.16 17.01
C ASP A 250 14.49 6.04 15.57
N HIS A 251 15.18 5.23 14.76
CA HIS A 251 14.80 4.93 13.38
C HIS A 251 14.57 3.45 13.22
N MET A 252 13.56 3.08 12.45
CA MET A 252 13.24 1.69 12.18
C MET A 252 13.49 1.35 10.71
N GLY A 253 13.87 0.11 10.47
CA GLY A 253 13.97 -0.50 9.14
C GLY A 253 13.44 -1.92 9.18
N VAL A 254 13.04 -2.44 8.02
CA VAL A 254 12.55 -3.81 7.86
C VAL A 254 13.31 -4.50 6.73
N ASP A 255 13.52 -5.81 6.84
CA ASP A 255 14.06 -6.56 5.71
C ASP A 255 12.99 -6.77 4.62
N PRO A 256 13.35 -6.83 3.33
CA PRO A 256 12.41 -7.05 2.23
C PRO A 256 11.49 -8.28 2.34
N GLU A 257 11.89 -9.34 3.03
CA GLU A 257 11.06 -10.55 3.22
C GLU A 257 10.13 -10.41 4.43
N GLY A 258 10.26 -9.35 5.23
CA GLY A 258 9.42 -9.05 6.37
C GLY A 258 9.56 -10.03 7.53
N LYS A 259 10.76 -10.56 7.77
CA LYS A 259 11.12 -11.51 8.84
C LYS A 259 11.60 -10.80 10.11
N TYR A 260 12.33 -9.70 9.95
CA TYR A 260 12.93 -8.92 11.03
C TYR A 260 12.78 -7.42 10.78
N ALA A 261 12.55 -6.70 11.87
CA ALA A 261 12.63 -5.25 11.93
C ALA A 261 13.72 -4.84 12.94
N VAL A 262 14.45 -3.79 12.62
CA VAL A 262 15.53 -3.25 13.45
C VAL A 262 15.21 -1.81 13.84
N PHE A 263 15.44 -1.49 15.10
CA PHE A 263 15.51 -0.10 15.59
C PHE A 263 16.98 0.26 15.78
N ALA A 264 17.40 1.36 15.16
CA ALA A 264 18.72 1.96 15.32
C ALA A 264 18.54 3.35 15.97
N SER A 265 19.10 3.53 17.16
CA SER A 265 19.03 4.77 17.93
C SER A 265 20.30 5.60 17.71
N TYR A 266 20.16 6.84 17.25
CA TYR A 266 21.29 7.75 17.03
C TYR A 266 21.23 8.95 17.99
N ASP A 267 22.37 9.26 18.61
CA ASP A 267 22.60 10.53 19.32
C ASP A 267 23.62 11.35 18.53
N ALA A 268 23.16 12.49 17.98
CA ALA A 268 23.77 13.13 16.81
C ALA A 268 24.10 12.11 15.70
N ASN A 269 25.37 11.73 15.55
CA ASN A 269 25.84 10.73 14.57
C ASN A 269 26.22 9.38 15.18
N LYS A 270 26.21 9.25 16.50
CA LYS A 270 26.66 8.04 17.18
C LYS A 270 25.48 7.07 17.28
N LEU A 271 25.63 5.87 16.71
CA LEU A 271 24.75 4.75 17.01
C LEU A 271 24.94 4.39 18.50
N THR A 272 23.87 4.53 19.29
CA THR A 272 23.89 4.31 20.75
C THR A 272 23.18 3.03 21.18
N ALA A 273 22.20 2.56 20.41
CA ALA A 273 21.49 1.31 20.65
C ALA A 273 21.00 0.67 19.35
N VAL A 274 20.88 -0.65 19.38
CA VAL A 274 20.20 -1.45 18.36
C VAL A 274 19.21 -2.37 19.07
N LYS A 275 18.01 -2.54 18.52
CA LYS A 275 17.06 -3.58 18.93
C LYS A 275 16.59 -4.35 17.69
N LEU A 276 16.54 -5.68 17.80
CA LEU A 276 16.09 -6.58 16.75
C LEU A 276 14.77 -7.23 17.17
N TYR A 277 13.77 -7.15 16.29
CA TYR A 277 12.44 -7.72 16.50
C TYR A 277 12.09 -8.70 15.38
N PRO A 278 11.72 -9.95 15.69
CA PRO A 278 11.15 -10.84 14.71
C PRO A 278 9.72 -10.40 14.38
N LEU A 279 9.33 -10.58 13.12
CA LEU A 279 8.00 -10.30 12.61
C LEU A 279 7.24 -11.60 12.37
N ASN A 280 5.93 -11.58 12.61
CA ASN A 280 5.04 -12.67 12.24
C ASN A 280 4.59 -12.55 10.77
N ALA A 281 3.87 -13.57 10.27
CA ALA A 281 3.37 -13.59 8.89
C ALA A 281 2.51 -12.37 8.51
N ASN A 282 1.86 -11.72 9.49
CA ASN A 282 1.06 -10.51 9.29
C ASN A 282 1.93 -9.22 9.31
N GLY A 283 3.25 -9.33 9.34
CA GLY A 283 4.17 -8.18 9.39
C GLY A 283 4.11 -7.38 10.69
N SER A 284 3.66 -7.99 11.78
CA SER A 284 3.64 -7.37 13.11
C SER A 284 4.75 -7.95 13.99
N PHE A 285 5.29 -7.15 14.91
CA PHE A 285 6.22 -7.64 15.93
C PHE A 285 5.63 -8.83 16.68
N VAL A 286 6.43 -9.88 16.86
CA VAL A 286 6.15 -10.92 17.85
C VAL A 286 6.31 -10.30 19.25
N ASP A 287 5.46 -10.67 20.20
CA ASP A 287 5.63 -10.24 21.60
C ASP A 287 6.91 -10.87 22.18
N GLU A 288 7.73 -10.09 22.88
CA GLU A 288 8.99 -10.58 23.49
C GLU A 288 8.75 -11.78 24.43
N LYS A 289 7.56 -11.91 25.04
CA LYS A 289 7.17 -13.05 25.87
C LYS A 289 6.81 -14.32 25.08
N ALA A 290 6.62 -14.18 23.78
CA ALA A 290 6.26 -15.25 22.85
C ALA A 290 7.41 -15.61 21.90
N TYR A 291 8.62 -15.08 22.13
CA TYR A 291 9.80 -15.49 21.38
C TYR A 291 10.13 -16.95 21.63
N THR A 292 10.52 -17.66 20.57
CA THR A 292 11.07 -19.03 20.71
C THR A 292 12.48 -18.99 21.29
N ALA A 293 13.01 -20.14 21.70
CA ALA A 293 14.38 -20.24 22.18
C ALA A 293 15.39 -19.85 21.08
N GLU A 294 15.12 -20.27 19.84
CA GLU A 294 15.92 -19.99 18.65
C GLU A 294 15.92 -18.49 18.31
N GLN A 295 14.73 -17.85 18.34
CA GLN A 295 14.61 -16.39 18.15
C GLN A 295 15.38 -15.62 19.23
N THR A 296 15.24 -16.02 20.49
CA THR A 296 15.93 -15.40 21.63
C THR A 296 17.45 -15.51 21.49
N ALA A 297 17.95 -16.69 21.10
CA ALA A 297 19.37 -16.94 20.89
C ALA A 297 19.93 -16.17 19.69
N ALA A 298 19.21 -16.14 18.56
CA ALA A 298 19.56 -15.35 17.38
C ALA A 298 19.64 -13.85 17.70
N ILE A 299 18.64 -13.29 18.38
CA ILE A 299 18.61 -11.87 18.79
C ILE A 299 19.79 -11.53 19.70
N THR A 300 20.08 -12.40 20.67
CA THR A 300 21.21 -12.24 21.60
C THR A 300 22.56 -12.26 20.88
N ALA A 301 22.71 -13.10 19.86
CA ALA A 301 23.95 -13.23 19.09
C ALA A 301 24.14 -12.08 18.07
N ILE A 302 23.08 -11.65 17.39
CA ILE A 302 23.14 -10.68 16.28
C ILE A 302 23.21 -9.23 16.78
N THR A 303 22.43 -8.87 17.80
CA THR A 303 22.26 -7.46 18.22
C THR A 303 23.58 -6.76 18.58
N PRO A 304 24.53 -7.37 19.31
CA PRO A 304 25.83 -6.74 19.60
C PRO A 304 26.68 -6.50 18.35
N VAL A 305 26.59 -7.39 17.36
CA VAL A 305 27.35 -7.29 16.10
C VAL A 305 26.83 -6.14 15.24
N LEU A 306 25.50 -5.96 15.17
CA LEU A 306 24.86 -4.80 14.53
C LEU A 306 25.20 -3.49 15.26
N LEU A 307 25.18 -3.47 16.60
CA LEU A 307 25.54 -2.27 17.37
C LEU A 307 27.01 -1.85 17.15
N ALA A 308 27.92 -2.81 16.95
CA ALA A 308 29.33 -2.53 16.72
C ALA A 308 29.66 -2.13 15.27
N ASN A 309 28.96 -2.68 14.27
CA ASN A 309 29.36 -2.58 12.85
C ASN A 309 28.28 -2.01 11.91
N GLY A 310 27.07 -1.75 12.42
CA GLY A 310 25.94 -1.28 11.62
C GLY A 310 25.63 -2.18 10.42
N SER A 311 25.38 -1.56 9.27
CA SER A 311 25.13 -2.24 7.99
C SER A 311 26.34 -3.01 7.43
N SER A 312 27.54 -2.81 7.98
CA SER A 312 28.76 -3.54 7.61
C SER A 312 29.01 -4.82 8.44
N ALA A 313 28.10 -5.14 9.37
CA ALA A 313 28.15 -6.38 10.13
C ALA A 313 28.24 -7.62 9.23
N GLN A 314 29.01 -8.62 9.65
CA GLN A 314 29.09 -9.91 8.99
C GLN A 314 28.04 -10.88 9.57
N PRO A 315 27.52 -11.84 8.79
CA PRO A 315 26.61 -12.85 9.30
C PRO A 315 27.20 -13.64 10.47
N VAL A 316 26.43 -13.83 11.53
CA VAL A 316 26.85 -14.60 12.70
C VAL A 316 26.74 -16.09 12.39
N ALA A 317 27.78 -16.86 12.72
CA ALA A 317 27.83 -18.29 12.49
C ALA A 317 26.69 -19.02 13.23
N GLY A 318 25.96 -19.89 12.53
CA GLY A 318 24.77 -20.59 13.04
C GLY A 318 23.47 -19.77 13.02
N TYR A 319 23.53 -18.49 12.61
CA TYR A 319 22.37 -17.61 12.43
C TYR A 319 22.49 -16.81 11.12
N GLU A 320 23.06 -17.41 10.07
CA GLU A 320 23.46 -16.69 8.85
C GLU A 320 22.26 -16.10 8.09
N ALA A 321 21.09 -16.75 8.14
CA ALA A 321 19.88 -16.29 7.46
C ALA A 321 19.24 -15.11 8.23
N GLU A 322 19.09 -15.26 9.55
CA GLU A 322 18.59 -14.26 10.48
C GLU A 322 19.49 -13.03 10.47
N SER A 323 20.81 -13.23 10.48
CA SER A 323 21.79 -12.14 10.39
C SER A 323 21.64 -11.37 9.08
N LYS A 324 21.51 -12.05 7.92
CA LYS A 324 21.32 -11.38 6.63
C LYS A 324 20.04 -10.55 6.59
N ALA A 325 18.93 -11.07 7.13
CA ALA A 325 17.69 -10.30 7.27
C ALA A 325 17.86 -9.10 8.20
N ALA A 326 18.44 -9.30 9.39
CA ALA A 326 18.69 -8.24 10.36
C ALA A 326 19.65 -7.15 9.84
N ILE A 327 20.65 -7.50 9.04
CA ILE A 327 21.55 -6.55 8.37
C ILE A 327 20.80 -5.73 7.31
N LYS A 328 19.94 -6.37 6.49
CA LYS A 328 19.06 -5.66 5.53
C LYS A 328 18.10 -4.69 6.26
N ALA A 329 17.51 -5.13 7.37
CA ALA A 329 16.64 -4.29 8.21
C ALA A 329 17.39 -3.13 8.86
N PHE A 330 18.61 -3.36 9.38
CA PHE A 330 19.47 -2.28 9.88
C PHE A 330 19.81 -1.28 8.78
N TRP A 331 20.16 -1.75 7.58
CA TRP A 331 20.46 -0.88 6.45
C TRP A 331 19.26 0.01 6.09
N ASP A 332 18.04 -0.51 6.06
CA ASP A 332 16.84 0.30 5.83
C ASP A 332 16.63 1.33 6.97
N ALA A 333 16.91 0.97 8.22
CA ALA A 333 16.84 1.88 9.37
C ALA A 333 17.87 3.02 9.24
N GLU A 334 19.09 2.70 8.81
CA GLU A 334 20.18 3.62 8.54
C GLU A 334 19.83 4.56 7.36
N GLN A 335 19.20 4.07 6.29
CA GLN A 335 18.71 4.91 5.19
C GLN A 335 17.57 5.85 5.66
N ASN A 336 16.72 5.43 6.59
CA ASN A 336 15.72 6.30 7.21
C ASN A 336 16.37 7.36 8.12
N ALA A 337 17.44 7.00 8.83
CA ALA A 337 18.22 7.91 9.68
C ALA A 337 19.08 8.91 8.89
N THR A 338 19.56 8.56 7.69
CA THR A 338 20.54 9.36 6.94
C THR A 338 19.95 10.68 6.44
N ILE A 339 20.64 11.78 6.70
CA ILE A 339 20.26 13.14 6.25
C ILE A 339 20.48 13.29 4.75
N ASN A 340 21.64 12.86 4.25
CA ASN A 340 21.95 12.85 2.82
C ASN A 340 21.58 11.50 2.16
N ASN A 341 20.31 11.10 2.25
CA ASN A 341 19.84 9.88 1.60
C ASN A 341 19.85 10.05 0.07
N THR A 342 20.76 9.35 -0.59
CA THR A 342 21.04 9.43 -2.03
C THR A 342 20.24 8.44 -2.87
N SER A 343 19.19 7.80 -2.33
CA SER A 343 18.29 6.93 -3.12
C SER A 343 17.87 7.64 -4.40
N ALA A 344 18.06 6.99 -5.55
CA ALA A 344 17.58 7.49 -6.84
C ALA A 344 16.04 7.49 -6.93
N TYR A 345 15.37 6.76 -6.03
CA TYR A 345 13.94 6.50 -6.07
C TYR A 345 13.18 7.27 -4.98
N ILE A 346 11.94 7.65 -5.28
CA ILE A 346 10.96 8.24 -4.37
C ILE A 346 10.16 7.10 -3.74
N ASP A 347 10.12 7.04 -2.40
CA ASP A 347 9.31 6.05 -1.69
C ASP A 347 7.82 6.15 -2.06
N GLY A 348 7.16 5.00 -2.23
CA GLY A 348 5.73 4.93 -2.52
C GLY A 348 5.25 3.63 -3.18
N PHE A 349 3.97 3.64 -3.50
CA PHE A 349 3.29 2.62 -4.32
C PHE A 349 3.49 2.92 -5.81
N TYR A 350 3.79 1.88 -6.59
CA TYR A 350 3.86 1.97 -8.06
C TYR A 350 3.20 0.73 -8.69
N SER A 351 2.61 0.89 -9.89
CA SER A 351 2.04 -0.20 -10.67
C SER A 351 2.47 -0.12 -12.13
N SER A 352 2.79 -1.27 -12.72
CA SER A 352 3.32 -1.40 -14.08
C SER A 352 3.01 -2.77 -14.68
N TYR A 353 3.04 -2.83 -16.01
CA TYR A 353 2.76 -4.04 -16.79
C TYR A 353 4.05 -4.60 -17.40
N GLY A 354 4.12 -5.92 -17.53
CA GLY A 354 5.13 -6.61 -18.32
C GLY A 354 4.87 -6.51 -19.83
N THR A 355 5.61 -7.27 -20.62
CA THR A 355 5.38 -7.39 -22.07
C THR A 355 4.08 -8.14 -22.35
N ALA A 356 3.21 -7.54 -23.17
CA ALA A 356 1.92 -8.10 -23.50
C ALA A 356 2.00 -9.21 -24.55
N ARG A 357 1.09 -10.19 -24.43
CA ARG A 357 0.92 -11.32 -25.36
C ARG A 357 -0.54 -11.42 -25.81
N SER A 358 -0.81 -12.18 -26.87
CA SER A 358 -2.18 -12.45 -27.37
C SER A 358 -3.10 -13.13 -26.35
N VAL A 359 -2.53 -13.70 -25.29
CA VAL A 359 -3.22 -14.34 -24.14
C VAL A 359 -3.32 -13.42 -22.91
N GLY A 360 -3.02 -12.12 -23.05
CA GLY A 360 -3.01 -11.13 -21.97
C GLY A 360 -1.61 -10.77 -21.47
N VAL A 361 -1.51 -10.24 -20.26
CA VAL A 361 -0.29 -9.62 -19.71
C VAL A 361 -0.12 -9.92 -18.21
N GLU A 362 1.07 -9.69 -17.68
CA GLU A 362 1.37 -9.63 -16.25
C GLU A 362 1.38 -8.19 -15.74
N ARG A 363 0.94 -7.97 -14.49
CA ARG A 363 1.07 -6.70 -13.77
C ARG A 363 1.74 -6.95 -12.42
N ALA A 364 2.52 -5.98 -11.95
CA ALA A 364 3.01 -5.93 -10.58
C ALA A 364 2.57 -4.61 -9.94
N ASP A 365 1.99 -4.70 -8.74
CA ASP A 365 1.84 -3.59 -7.82
C ASP A 365 2.94 -3.71 -6.77
N VAL A 366 3.73 -2.67 -6.55
CA VAL A 366 4.92 -2.70 -5.69
C VAL A 366 4.95 -1.57 -4.68
N ILE A 367 5.64 -1.80 -3.56
CA ILE A 367 6.06 -0.74 -2.64
C ILE A 367 7.58 -0.65 -2.68
N ILE A 368 8.08 0.53 -3.05
CA ILE A 368 9.50 0.85 -3.08
C ILE A 368 9.81 1.78 -1.91
N ARG A 369 10.86 1.46 -1.14
CA ARG A 369 11.37 2.26 -0.02
C ARG A 369 12.89 2.28 -0.03
N ASN A 370 13.51 3.46 0.09
CA ASN A 370 14.97 3.65 0.05
C ASN A 370 15.67 2.98 -1.16
N GLY A 371 14.94 2.82 -2.28
CA GLY A 371 15.45 2.10 -3.46
C GLY A 371 15.47 0.57 -3.32
N LYS A 372 14.68 -0.01 -2.42
CA LYS A 372 14.42 -1.44 -2.30
C LYS A 372 12.94 -1.76 -2.46
N LEU A 373 12.66 -2.92 -3.03
CA LEU A 373 11.36 -3.55 -3.03
C LEU A 373 11.08 -4.12 -1.63
N VAL A 374 9.98 -3.73 -1.00
CA VAL A 374 9.59 -4.20 0.35
C VAL A 374 8.21 -4.86 0.39
N ASP A 375 7.42 -4.71 -0.66
CA ASP A 375 6.18 -5.44 -0.88
C ASP A 375 5.90 -5.56 -2.38
N VAL A 376 5.30 -6.66 -2.81
CA VAL A 376 4.91 -6.88 -4.20
C VAL A 376 3.69 -7.79 -4.29
N LYS A 377 2.75 -7.41 -5.16
CA LYS A 377 1.60 -8.23 -5.53
C LYS A 377 1.57 -8.42 -7.04
N LEU A 378 1.60 -9.68 -7.45
CA LEU A 378 1.71 -10.12 -8.83
C LEU A 378 0.33 -10.55 -9.37
N TYR A 379 0.00 -10.15 -10.60
CA TYR A 379 -1.29 -10.41 -11.24
C TYR A 379 -1.12 -11.00 -12.63
N ARG A 380 -2.10 -11.81 -13.07
CA ARG A 380 -2.17 -12.37 -14.42
C ARG A 380 -3.47 -11.93 -15.08
N LEU A 381 -3.37 -10.95 -15.98
CA LEU A 381 -4.54 -10.31 -16.60
C LEU A 381 -4.96 -11.04 -17.89
N GLY A 382 -6.26 -11.26 -18.07
CA GLY A 382 -6.81 -11.87 -19.30
C GLY A 382 -6.61 -11.02 -20.55
N THR A 383 -7.14 -11.48 -21.68
CA THR A 383 -7.17 -10.71 -22.94
C THR A 383 -7.99 -9.42 -22.85
N ASN A 384 -8.91 -9.35 -21.89
CA ASN A 384 -9.67 -8.15 -21.51
C ASN A 384 -8.94 -7.24 -20.51
N LEU A 385 -7.71 -7.59 -20.13
CA LEU A 385 -6.88 -6.91 -19.12
C LEU A 385 -7.52 -6.81 -17.73
N ILE A 386 -8.38 -7.77 -17.37
CA ILE A 386 -8.92 -7.95 -16.02
C ILE A 386 -8.15 -9.09 -15.34
N ASP A 387 -7.86 -8.95 -14.04
CA ASP A 387 -7.17 -10.00 -13.28
C ASP A 387 -7.96 -11.32 -13.26
N ARG A 388 -7.29 -12.42 -13.57
CA ARG A 388 -7.87 -13.76 -13.53
C ARG A 388 -7.86 -14.34 -12.11
N GLY A 389 -6.96 -13.88 -11.23
CA GLY A 389 -6.79 -14.45 -9.89
C GLY A 389 -6.67 -15.98 -9.93
N ALA A 390 -7.48 -16.68 -9.12
CA ALA A 390 -7.52 -18.14 -9.08
C ALA A 390 -8.02 -18.82 -10.37
N THR A 391 -8.59 -18.07 -11.34
CA THR A 391 -9.00 -18.62 -12.65
C THR A 391 -7.88 -18.57 -13.70
N ALA A 392 -6.67 -18.15 -13.33
CA ALA A 392 -5.48 -18.27 -14.17
C ALA A 392 -5.07 -19.76 -14.35
N TYR A 393 -4.09 -20.03 -15.22
CA TYR A 393 -3.53 -21.37 -15.34
C TYR A 393 -2.91 -21.81 -14.01
N ALA A 394 -3.14 -23.07 -13.59
CA ALA A 394 -2.78 -23.55 -12.25
C ALA A 394 -1.28 -23.36 -11.93
N GLU A 395 -0.40 -23.59 -12.91
CA GLU A 395 1.05 -23.39 -12.75
C GLU A 395 1.40 -21.91 -12.51
N VAL A 396 0.70 -20.97 -13.16
CA VAL A 396 0.88 -19.52 -12.94
C VAL A 396 0.36 -19.11 -11.55
N VAL A 397 -0.75 -19.69 -11.07
CA VAL A 397 -1.25 -19.47 -9.71
C VAL A 397 -0.22 -19.96 -8.69
N ASN A 398 0.31 -21.18 -8.88
CA ASN A 398 1.33 -21.78 -8.00
C ASN A 398 2.66 -21.03 -8.04
N ALA A 399 3.03 -20.41 -9.16
CA ALA A 399 4.27 -19.65 -9.32
C ALA A 399 4.26 -18.25 -8.70
N ASN A 400 3.09 -17.70 -8.38
CA ASN A 400 2.94 -16.34 -7.84
C ASN A 400 3.71 -16.16 -6.51
N ALA A 401 3.53 -17.08 -5.56
CA ALA A 401 4.18 -17.04 -4.26
C ALA A 401 5.72 -17.20 -4.32
N PRO A 402 6.30 -18.21 -5.01
CA PRO A 402 7.75 -18.34 -5.11
C PRO A 402 8.40 -17.20 -5.90
N MET A 403 7.74 -16.64 -6.93
CA MET A 403 8.27 -15.47 -7.64
C MET A 403 8.25 -14.21 -6.76
N THR A 404 7.18 -14.00 -6.00
CA THR A 404 7.09 -12.94 -4.97
C THR A 404 8.25 -13.05 -3.97
N ALA A 405 8.50 -14.24 -3.43
CA ALA A 405 9.60 -14.47 -2.50
C ALA A 405 10.98 -14.19 -3.14
N LYS A 406 11.18 -14.55 -4.42
CA LYS A 406 12.43 -14.32 -5.15
C LYS A 406 12.71 -12.83 -5.37
N LEU A 407 11.70 -12.06 -5.78
CA LEU A 407 11.78 -10.61 -5.96
C LEU A 407 12.07 -9.88 -4.64
N LEU A 408 11.38 -10.26 -3.55
CA LEU A 408 11.64 -9.69 -2.22
C LEU A 408 13.02 -10.07 -1.69
N ALA A 409 13.46 -11.32 -1.82
CA ALA A 409 14.80 -11.73 -1.40
C ALA A 409 15.92 -10.95 -2.12
N ASN A 410 15.73 -10.65 -3.41
CA ASN A 410 16.60 -9.77 -4.20
C ASN A 410 16.47 -8.28 -3.81
N GLY A 411 15.31 -7.87 -3.29
CA GLY A 411 15.01 -6.49 -2.88
C GLY A 411 14.87 -5.53 -4.07
N SER A 412 14.63 -6.06 -5.27
CA SER A 412 14.53 -5.36 -6.55
C SER A 412 14.02 -6.33 -7.63
N TYR A 413 13.75 -5.84 -8.83
CA TYR A 413 13.76 -6.69 -10.04
C TYR A 413 15.14 -7.36 -10.22
N ILE A 414 15.13 -8.54 -10.83
CA ILE A 414 16.34 -9.30 -11.18
C ILE A 414 16.86 -8.75 -12.51
N ALA A 415 18.05 -8.13 -12.49
CA ALA A 415 18.71 -7.60 -13.67
C ALA A 415 19.37 -8.71 -14.50
N ASN A 416 19.35 -8.58 -15.83
CA ASN A 416 19.82 -9.62 -16.79
C ASN A 416 19.13 -10.98 -16.59
N TYR A 417 17.83 -10.96 -16.33
CA TYR A 417 16.98 -12.12 -16.05
C TYR A 417 17.19 -13.29 -17.03
N ASP A 418 17.60 -14.45 -16.53
CA ASP A 418 17.70 -15.70 -17.29
C ASP A 418 16.47 -16.58 -16.98
N GLU A 419 15.60 -16.78 -17.97
CA GLU A 419 14.40 -17.61 -17.85
C GLU A 419 14.62 -19.01 -17.26
N LYS A 420 15.79 -19.61 -17.41
CA LYS A 420 16.11 -20.96 -16.90
C LYS A 420 16.53 -20.99 -15.43
N VAL A 421 17.04 -19.87 -14.92
CA VAL A 421 17.58 -19.73 -13.54
C VAL A 421 16.63 -18.89 -12.68
N ASP A 422 16.08 -17.84 -13.27
CA ASP A 422 15.21 -16.86 -12.63
C ASP A 422 13.74 -17.22 -12.72
N GLY A 423 13.32 -17.91 -13.79
CA GLY A 423 11.96 -18.41 -13.98
C GLY A 423 11.49 -19.45 -12.96
N ILE A 424 10.18 -19.45 -12.71
CA ILE A 424 9.50 -20.55 -12.03
C ILE A 424 9.01 -21.54 -13.09
N SER A 425 9.36 -22.82 -12.94
CA SER A 425 8.92 -23.89 -13.85
C SER A 425 7.39 -23.94 -13.98
N GLY A 426 6.89 -24.14 -15.20
CA GLY A 426 5.46 -24.04 -15.53
C GLY A 426 4.91 -22.60 -15.68
N ALA A 427 5.72 -21.59 -15.35
CA ALA A 427 5.31 -20.18 -15.43
C ALA A 427 6.44 -19.25 -15.87
N THR A 428 7.39 -19.74 -16.66
CA THR A 428 8.60 -19.01 -17.08
C THR A 428 8.29 -17.65 -17.73
N GLU A 429 7.38 -17.65 -18.71
CA GLU A 429 6.91 -16.43 -19.41
C GLU A 429 6.24 -15.40 -18.48
N SER A 430 5.45 -15.87 -17.50
CA SER A 430 4.82 -14.99 -16.52
C SER A 430 5.83 -14.51 -15.47
N SER A 431 6.82 -15.33 -15.13
CA SER A 431 7.92 -14.94 -14.23
C SER A 431 8.75 -13.81 -14.86
N HIS A 432 9.07 -13.89 -16.16
CA HIS A 432 9.72 -12.80 -16.87
C HIS A 432 8.83 -11.54 -16.94
N GLY A 433 7.54 -11.70 -17.29
CA GLY A 433 6.59 -10.59 -17.34
C GLY A 433 6.42 -9.86 -15.99
N TRP A 434 6.37 -10.60 -14.88
CA TRP A 434 6.36 -10.02 -13.53
C TRP A 434 7.67 -9.31 -13.18
N ASN A 435 8.82 -9.88 -13.54
CA ASN A 435 10.12 -9.24 -13.29
C ASN A 435 10.23 -7.90 -14.03
N GLN A 436 9.82 -7.85 -15.29
CA GLN A 436 9.81 -6.65 -16.11
C GLN A 436 8.78 -5.61 -15.62
N ALA A 437 7.63 -6.06 -15.10
CA ALA A 437 6.67 -5.18 -14.46
C ALA A 437 7.27 -4.49 -13.22
N VAL A 438 8.04 -5.21 -12.40
CA VAL A 438 8.78 -4.62 -11.26
C VAL A 438 9.87 -3.66 -11.75
N GLU A 439 10.65 -4.03 -12.77
CA GLU A 439 11.69 -3.16 -13.37
C GLU A 439 11.11 -1.81 -13.83
N ARG A 440 10.02 -1.85 -14.60
CA ARG A 440 9.30 -0.64 -15.05
C ARG A 440 8.75 0.17 -13.88
N ALA A 441 8.27 -0.47 -12.81
CA ALA A 441 7.83 0.23 -11.60
C ALA A 441 8.97 0.93 -10.85
N PHE A 442 10.20 0.38 -10.87
CA PHE A 442 11.39 1.09 -10.38
C PHE A 442 11.72 2.31 -11.26
N GLU A 443 11.61 2.22 -12.59
CA GLU A 443 11.80 3.37 -13.48
C GLU A 443 10.75 4.47 -13.22
N LYS A 444 9.47 4.12 -12.97
CA LYS A 444 8.43 5.09 -12.52
C LYS A 444 8.79 5.81 -11.22
N ALA A 445 9.56 5.15 -10.34
CA ALA A 445 9.89 5.66 -9.02
C ALA A 445 11.08 6.63 -9.01
N LEU A 446 11.77 6.85 -10.13
CA LEU A 446 12.97 7.69 -10.19
C LEU A 446 12.67 9.16 -9.86
N LYS A 447 13.51 9.76 -8.98
CA LYS A 447 13.51 11.21 -8.66
C LYS A 447 13.81 12.08 -9.87
N VAL A 448 14.64 11.57 -10.76
CA VAL A 448 14.96 12.17 -12.06
C VAL A 448 14.44 11.18 -13.10
N PRO A 449 13.27 11.42 -13.71
CA PRO A 449 12.72 10.54 -14.73
C PRO A 449 13.70 10.33 -15.88
N THR A 450 13.68 9.12 -16.45
CA THR A 450 14.36 8.83 -17.71
C THR A 450 13.74 9.66 -18.85
N ALA A 451 14.47 9.80 -19.95
CA ALA A 451 13.91 10.43 -21.14
C ALA A 451 12.75 9.60 -21.70
N GLY A 452 11.82 10.30 -22.35
CA GLY A 452 10.62 9.74 -22.99
C GLY A 452 9.41 9.62 -22.06
N GLN A 453 8.25 9.42 -22.67
CA GLN A 453 6.94 9.29 -22.03
C GLN A 453 6.54 7.83 -21.81
N TYR A 454 7.01 6.92 -22.68
CA TYR A 454 6.62 5.52 -22.72
C TYR A 454 7.81 4.58 -22.55
N PHE A 455 7.57 3.44 -21.91
CA PHE A 455 8.48 2.31 -21.94
C PHE A 455 8.51 1.71 -23.35
N ASP A 456 9.68 1.26 -23.79
CA ASP A 456 9.78 0.46 -25.01
C ASP A 456 9.24 -0.97 -24.79
N GLY A 457 8.72 -1.57 -25.87
CA GLY A 457 8.23 -2.95 -25.92
C GLY A 457 6.77 -3.07 -26.37
N LYS A 458 6.18 -4.25 -26.13
CA LYS A 458 4.80 -4.56 -26.54
C LYS A 458 3.82 -4.41 -25.37
N PHE A 459 2.75 -3.65 -25.58
CA PHE A 459 1.71 -3.35 -24.61
C PHE A 459 0.35 -3.77 -25.13
N ALA A 460 -0.55 -4.18 -24.23
CA ALA A 460 -1.93 -4.44 -24.59
C ALA A 460 -2.80 -3.26 -24.17
N GLY A 461 -3.86 -3.00 -24.91
CA GLY A 461 -4.91 -2.07 -24.51
C GLY A 461 -6.27 -2.56 -25.01
N VAL A 462 -7.31 -2.32 -24.22
CA VAL A 462 -8.68 -2.78 -24.49
C VAL A 462 -9.64 -1.62 -24.24
N ASP A 463 -10.71 -1.50 -25.01
CA ASP A 463 -11.74 -0.49 -24.73
C ASP A 463 -12.63 -0.88 -23.55
N ASN A 464 -13.31 0.10 -22.94
CA ASN A 464 -14.15 -0.13 -21.76
C ASN A 464 -15.32 -1.11 -21.99
N ALA A 465 -15.71 -1.38 -23.25
CA ALA A 465 -16.77 -2.32 -23.60
C ALA A 465 -16.24 -3.67 -24.12
N SER A 466 -14.92 -3.90 -24.11
CA SER A 466 -14.26 -5.12 -24.61
C SER A 466 -14.74 -5.51 -26.01
N LYS A 467 -14.65 -4.59 -26.97
CA LYS A 467 -14.91 -4.79 -28.40
C LYS A 467 -13.62 -4.98 -29.20
N VAL A 468 -12.54 -4.33 -28.77
CA VAL A 468 -11.22 -4.32 -29.41
C VAL A 468 -10.14 -4.63 -28.38
N LEU A 469 -9.25 -5.56 -28.71
CA LEU A 469 -7.92 -5.69 -28.11
C LEU A 469 -6.88 -5.18 -29.12
N LEU A 470 -5.99 -4.30 -28.68
CA LEU A 470 -4.76 -3.98 -29.39
C LEU A 470 -3.56 -4.59 -28.68
N LEU A 471 -2.63 -5.14 -29.45
CA LEU A 471 -1.23 -5.28 -29.06
C LEU A 471 -0.45 -4.22 -29.81
N VAL A 472 0.19 -3.32 -29.08
CA VAL A 472 0.85 -2.12 -29.58
C VAL A 472 2.35 -2.23 -29.27
N ASP A 473 3.17 -2.17 -30.30
CA ASP A 473 4.63 -2.08 -30.20
C ASP A 473 5.04 -0.61 -30.10
N VAL A 474 5.68 -0.24 -29.00
CA VAL A 474 6.16 1.11 -28.72
C VAL A 474 7.68 1.09 -28.69
N ALA A 475 8.31 2.04 -29.39
CA ALA A 475 9.75 2.25 -29.38
C ALA A 475 10.06 3.75 -29.53
N ALA A 476 10.94 4.29 -28.69
CA ALA A 476 11.37 5.70 -28.74
C ALA A 476 10.18 6.69 -28.75
N ASP A 477 9.23 6.48 -27.83
CA ASP A 477 7.95 7.21 -27.71
C ASP A 477 6.96 7.10 -28.89
N GLN A 478 7.28 6.31 -29.92
CA GLN A 478 6.43 6.14 -31.09
C GLN A 478 5.77 4.76 -31.13
N VAL A 479 4.53 4.72 -31.62
CA VAL A 479 3.86 3.46 -31.97
C VAL A 479 4.44 2.97 -33.29
N THR A 480 5.10 1.83 -33.27
CA THR A 480 5.81 1.24 -34.43
C THR A 480 5.10 0.03 -35.01
N GLY A 481 4.16 -0.56 -34.28
CA GLY A 481 3.36 -1.69 -34.75
C GLY A 481 2.05 -1.81 -33.96
N ILE A 482 0.99 -2.25 -34.64
CA ILE A 482 -0.31 -2.54 -34.01
C ILE A 482 -0.84 -3.85 -34.59
N LYS A 483 -1.22 -4.78 -33.71
CA LYS A 483 -2.10 -5.92 -34.02
C LYS A 483 -3.44 -5.68 -33.34
N MET A 484 -4.47 -5.45 -34.14
CA MET A 484 -5.85 -5.31 -33.69
C MET A 484 -6.59 -6.65 -33.78
N SER A 485 -7.34 -6.98 -32.73
CA SER A 485 -8.22 -8.16 -32.64
C SER A 485 -9.60 -7.74 -32.13
N LEU A 486 -10.65 -8.39 -32.64
CA LEU A 486 -12.03 -8.10 -32.27
C LEU A 486 -12.53 -9.11 -31.23
N PHE A 487 -13.35 -8.66 -30.30
CA PHE A 487 -14.11 -9.54 -29.42
C PHE A 487 -15.47 -9.92 -30.04
N GLY A 488 -15.89 -11.16 -29.82
CA GLY A 488 -17.23 -11.64 -30.11
C GLY A 488 -18.23 -11.30 -28.99
N THR A 489 -19.50 -11.57 -29.24
CA THR A 489 -20.59 -11.35 -28.28
C THR A 489 -20.51 -12.25 -27.04
N ASP A 490 -19.67 -13.29 -27.07
CA ASP A 490 -19.36 -14.17 -25.94
C ASP A 490 -18.20 -13.66 -25.06
N GLY A 491 -17.64 -12.48 -25.37
CA GLY A 491 -16.53 -11.87 -24.65
C GLY A 491 -15.16 -12.51 -24.93
N LYS A 492 -15.05 -13.38 -25.95
CA LYS A 492 -13.78 -13.96 -26.40
C LYS A 492 -13.28 -13.29 -27.67
N LEU A 493 -11.98 -13.39 -27.96
CA LEU A 493 -11.43 -12.91 -29.23
C LEU A 493 -11.94 -13.77 -30.39
N ILE A 494 -12.39 -13.12 -31.46
CA ILE A 494 -12.65 -13.75 -32.76
C ILE A 494 -11.29 -14.08 -33.38
N ALA A 495 -11.08 -15.33 -33.77
CA ALA A 495 -9.86 -15.75 -34.44
C ALA A 495 -9.75 -15.14 -35.84
N ASP A 496 -8.53 -14.80 -36.28
CA ASP A 496 -8.28 -14.04 -37.52
C ASP A 496 -8.85 -14.73 -38.77
N ASP A 497 -8.83 -16.06 -38.81
CA ASP A 497 -9.41 -16.89 -39.87
C ASP A 497 -10.94 -16.72 -39.95
N LYS A 498 -11.60 -16.57 -38.78
CA LYS A 498 -13.05 -16.46 -38.61
C LYS A 498 -13.61 -15.04 -38.77
N LEU A 499 -12.76 -14.02 -38.94
CA LEU A 499 -13.22 -12.66 -39.26
C LEU A 499 -13.81 -12.62 -40.69
N THR A 500 -14.93 -11.91 -40.85
CA THR A 500 -15.55 -11.68 -42.16
C THR A 500 -14.65 -10.79 -43.05
N PRO A 501 -14.84 -10.78 -44.38
CA PRO A 501 -14.08 -9.90 -45.29
C PRO A 501 -14.20 -8.41 -44.91
N GLU A 502 -15.37 -7.98 -44.46
CA GLU A 502 -15.66 -6.61 -44.04
C GLU A 502 -14.93 -6.29 -42.73
N GLN A 503 -14.94 -7.20 -41.76
CA GLN A 503 -14.18 -7.05 -40.52
C GLN A 503 -12.67 -7.00 -40.77
N LYS A 504 -12.14 -7.86 -41.65
CA LYS A 504 -10.72 -7.84 -42.06
C LYS A 504 -10.35 -6.49 -42.71
N THR A 505 -11.21 -5.98 -43.57
CA THR A 505 -11.02 -4.68 -44.23
C THR A 505 -11.01 -3.54 -43.23
N LEU A 506 -11.98 -3.51 -42.31
CA LEU A 506 -12.10 -2.49 -41.27
C LEU A 506 -10.95 -2.53 -40.26
N VAL A 507 -10.53 -3.72 -39.83
CA VAL A 507 -9.36 -3.92 -38.97
C VAL A 507 -8.10 -3.37 -39.64
N ASN A 508 -7.88 -3.63 -40.93
CA ASN A 508 -6.74 -3.09 -41.66
C ASN A 508 -6.80 -1.55 -41.77
N GLN A 509 -7.97 -0.99 -42.08
CA GLN A 509 -8.18 0.47 -42.16
C GLN A 509 -7.91 1.18 -40.82
N LEU A 510 -8.48 0.67 -39.73
CA LEU A 510 -8.30 1.23 -38.39
C LEU A 510 -6.84 1.07 -37.90
N THR A 511 -6.20 -0.07 -38.20
CA THR A 511 -4.79 -0.32 -37.87
C THR A 511 -3.88 0.68 -38.60
N ALA A 512 -4.09 0.90 -39.90
CA ALA A 512 -3.33 1.90 -40.67
C ALA A 512 -3.55 3.32 -40.15
N ALA A 513 -4.80 3.71 -39.87
CA ALA A 513 -5.13 5.03 -39.34
C ALA A 513 -4.52 5.29 -37.94
N MET A 514 -4.47 4.28 -37.08
CA MET A 514 -3.78 4.38 -35.78
C MET A 514 -2.25 4.43 -35.90
N LEU A 515 -1.65 3.78 -36.90
CA LEU A 515 -0.21 3.89 -37.16
C LEU A 515 0.19 5.27 -37.72
N ASP A 516 -0.67 5.87 -38.56
CA ASP A 516 -0.44 7.18 -39.18
C ASP A 516 -0.72 8.34 -38.19
N LYS A 517 -1.88 8.33 -37.53
CA LYS A 517 -2.37 9.45 -36.70
C LYS A 517 -2.41 9.18 -35.20
N GLY A 518 -2.04 7.98 -34.76
CA GLY A 518 -2.13 7.58 -33.35
C GLY A 518 -3.56 7.71 -32.82
N VAL A 519 -3.70 8.36 -31.67
CA VAL A 519 -5.01 8.63 -31.07
C VAL A 519 -5.80 9.70 -31.82
N GLU A 520 -5.21 10.49 -32.72
CA GLU A 520 -5.91 11.48 -33.56
C GLU A 520 -6.42 10.91 -34.90
N MET A 521 -6.60 9.58 -34.96
CA MET A 521 -7.27 8.92 -36.08
C MET A 521 -8.69 9.46 -36.32
N ASP A 522 -9.05 9.61 -37.59
CA ASP A 522 -10.43 9.87 -38.00
C ASP A 522 -11.30 8.61 -37.81
N TYR A 523 -12.60 8.80 -37.63
CA TYR A 523 -13.55 7.68 -37.58
C TYR A 523 -13.89 7.18 -38.98
N VAL A 524 -13.93 5.87 -39.15
CA VAL A 524 -14.42 5.25 -40.40
C VAL A 524 -15.94 5.42 -40.43
N ASN A 525 -16.43 6.06 -41.51
CA ASN A 525 -17.85 6.36 -41.70
C ASN A 525 -18.72 5.09 -41.67
N GLY A 526 -19.77 5.11 -40.84
CA GLY A 526 -20.62 3.96 -40.54
C GLY A 526 -20.00 2.93 -39.58
N GLN A 527 -18.82 3.21 -39.03
CA GLN A 527 -18.08 2.35 -38.09
C GLN A 527 -17.54 3.17 -36.90
N GLU A 528 -18.22 4.26 -36.54
CA GLU A 528 -17.84 5.21 -35.48
C GLU A 528 -17.68 4.50 -34.13
N THR A 529 -18.55 3.52 -33.85
CA THR A 529 -18.52 2.74 -32.60
C THR A 529 -17.24 1.89 -32.47
N LEU A 530 -16.78 1.27 -33.56
CA LEU A 530 -15.56 0.47 -33.53
C LEU A 530 -14.31 1.36 -33.64
N SER A 531 -14.41 2.48 -34.35
CA SER A 531 -13.36 3.51 -34.41
C SER A 531 -13.09 4.10 -33.02
N ALA A 532 -14.14 4.44 -32.27
CA ALA A 532 -14.05 4.91 -30.89
C ALA A 532 -13.46 3.83 -29.96
N ALA A 533 -13.83 2.56 -30.14
CA ALA A 533 -13.24 1.45 -29.39
C ALA A 533 -11.75 1.27 -29.70
N ALA A 534 -11.34 1.33 -30.97
CA ALA A 534 -9.92 1.28 -31.36
C ALA A 534 -9.12 2.43 -30.75
N LYS A 535 -9.61 3.68 -30.85
CA LYS A 535 -9.00 4.86 -30.21
C LYS A 535 -8.89 4.70 -28.69
N ALA A 536 -9.93 4.20 -28.03
CA ALA A 536 -9.92 3.96 -26.58
C ALA A 536 -8.92 2.86 -26.17
N ALA A 537 -8.86 1.76 -26.92
CA ALA A 537 -7.90 0.68 -26.71
C ALA A 537 -6.44 1.15 -26.93
N LEU A 538 -6.20 2.07 -27.88
CA LEU A 538 -4.88 2.66 -28.07
C LEU A 538 -4.48 3.58 -26.91
N VAL A 539 -5.39 4.41 -26.41
CA VAL A 539 -5.17 5.22 -25.19
C VAL A 539 -4.86 4.33 -23.98
N ASP A 540 -5.57 3.22 -23.80
CA ASP A 540 -5.33 2.25 -22.74
C ASP A 540 -3.94 1.58 -22.88
N ALA A 541 -3.55 1.17 -24.09
CA ALA A 541 -2.22 0.61 -24.36
C ALA A 541 -1.09 1.60 -24.06
N LEU A 542 -1.23 2.85 -24.49
CA LEU A 542 -0.26 3.91 -24.20
C LEU A 542 -0.22 4.26 -22.70
N THR A 543 -1.34 4.17 -21.99
CA THR A 543 -1.34 4.37 -20.53
C THR A 543 -0.65 3.21 -19.80
N ASN A 544 -0.84 1.97 -20.27
CA ASN A 544 -0.09 0.80 -19.79
C ASN A 544 1.42 0.91 -20.08
N ALA A 545 1.78 1.58 -21.17
CA ALA A 545 3.16 1.90 -21.55
C ALA A 545 3.74 3.13 -20.83
N SER A 546 2.93 3.94 -20.15
CA SER A 546 3.40 5.23 -19.61
C SER A 546 4.38 5.05 -18.45
N LYS A 547 5.46 5.85 -18.47
CA LYS A 547 6.43 5.98 -17.35
C LYS A 547 5.87 6.73 -16.15
N VAL A 548 4.67 7.31 -16.26
CA VAL A 548 4.01 8.04 -15.17
C VAL A 548 3.16 7.07 -14.33
N GLN A 549 3.11 7.31 -13.01
CA GLN A 549 2.22 6.58 -12.11
C GLN A 549 0.80 7.16 -12.20
N GLY A 550 -0.19 6.31 -12.48
CA GLY A 550 -1.60 6.69 -12.48
C GLY A 550 -2.12 7.07 -11.08
N THR A 551 -3.15 7.90 -11.03
CA THR A 551 -3.75 8.43 -9.79
C THR A 551 -4.57 7.39 -9.01
N TYR A 552 -5.03 6.33 -9.68
CA TYR A 552 -5.86 5.28 -9.11
C TYR A 552 -5.19 3.91 -9.26
N LYS A 553 -5.41 3.06 -8.27
CA LYS A 553 -5.04 1.64 -8.23
C LYS A 553 -6.01 0.86 -9.12
N ASP A 554 -5.47 -0.11 -9.86
CA ASP A 554 -6.26 -0.98 -10.72
C ASP A 554 -6.86 -2.16 -9.95
N GLY A 555 -8.15 -2.42 -10.15
CA GLY A 555 -8.88 -3.51 -9.49
C GLY A 555 -10.38 -3.24 -9.40
N THR A 556 -11.10 -4.11 -8.69
CA THR A 556 -12.54 -3.95 -8.43
C THR A 556 -12.76 -3.42 -7.02
N PHE A 557 -13.48 -2.30 -6.92
CA PHE A 557 -13.75 -1.58 -5.67
C PHE A 557 -15.26 -1.58 -5.38
N THR A 558 -15.64 -2.19 -4.26
CA THR A 558 -17.02 -2.19 -3.77
C THR A 558 -17.28 -0.98 -2.88
N ALA A 559 -18.32 -0.22 -3.21
CA ALA A 559 -18.78 0.91 -2.41
C ALA A 559 -20.32 1.04 -2.44
N TYR A 560 -20.83 1.88 -1.56
CA TYR A 560 -22.26 2.05 -1.32
C TYR A 560 -22.65 3.53 -1.35
N GLY A 561 -23.84 3.80 -1.87
CA GLY A 561 -24.50 5.11 -1.75
C GLY A 561 -25.05 5.33 -0.35
N ASP A 562 -25.68 6.48 -0.13
CA ASP A 562 -26.32 6.75 1.16
C ASP A 562 -27.51 5.80 1.42
N ALA A 563 -27.51 5.23 2.61
CA ALA A 563 -28.52 4.33 3.10
C ALA A 563 -29.71 5.07 3.72
N TYR A 564 -30.85 4.39 3.77
CA TYR A 564 -32.06 4.80 4.46
C TYR A 564 -32.80 3.58 5.02
N ASP A 565 -33.99 3.75 5.61
CA ASP A 565 -34.78 2.73 6.31
C ASP A 565 -35.23 1.52 5.46
N LYS A 566 -34.85 1.46 4.18
CA LYS A 566 -35.12 0.35 3.25
C LYS A 566 -33.85 -0.22 2.60
N GLY A 567 -32.67 0.11 3.13
CA GLY A 567 -31.38 -0.37 2.65
C GLY A 567 -30.57 0.69 1.90
N THR A 568 -29.70 0.25 0.99
CA THR A 568 -28.84 1.14 0.19
C THR A 568 -28.71 0.65 -1.27
N ASN A 569 -27.90 1.36 -2.05
CA ASN A 569 -27.48 1.02 -3.41
C ASN A 569 -25.97 0.71 -3.40
N LYS A 570 -25.57 -0.38 -4.03
CA LYS A 570 -24.19 -0.88 -4.13
C LYS A 570 -23.67 -0.65 -5.55
N ALA A 571 -22.40 -0.29 -5.68
CA ALA A 571 -21.64 -0.36 -6.92
C ALA A 571 -20.37 -1.19 -6.69
N ASP A 572 -20.14 -2.18 -7.56
CA ASP A 572 -18.83 -2.81 -7.73
C ASP A 572 -18.21 -2.23 -9.01
N VAL A 573 -17.14 -1.44 -8.87
CA VAL A 573 -16.52 -0.70 -9.99
C VAL A 573 -15.16 -1.30 -10.29
N THR A 574 -14.94 -1.83 -11.49
CA THR A 574 -13.61 -2.25 -11.94
C THR A 574 -12.93 -1.09 -12.64
N LEU A 575 -11.79 -0.66 -12.09
CA LEU A 575 -10.93 0.38 -12.63
C LEU A 575 -9.70 -0.23 -13.30
N ARG A 576 -9.39 0.27 -14.50
CA ARG A 576 -8.10 0.11 -15.18
C ARG A 576 -7.63 1.48 -15.64
N ASN A 577 -6.42 1.92 -15.28
CA ASN A 577 -5.90 3.25 -15.62
C ASN A 577 -6.82 4.41 -15.21
N GLY A 578 -7.57 4.24 -14.11
CA GLY A 578 -8.60 5.18 -13.67
C GLY A 578 -9.86 5.25 -14.56
N LYS A 579 -9.99 4.40 -15.58
CA LYS A 579 -11.21 4.23 -16.39
C LYS A 579 -12.10 3.12 -15.83
N ILE A 580 -13.42 3.32 -15.91
CA ILE A 580 -14.41 2.29 -15.57
C ILE A 580 -14.48 1.29 -16.72
N VAL A 581 -13.98 0.06 -16.49
CA VAL A 581 -13.99 -1.04 -17.48
C VAL A 581 -15.01 -2.13 -17.15
N ASN A 582 -15.60 -2.09 -15.94
CA ASN A 582 -16.80 -2.84 -15.59
C ASN A 582 -17.53 -2.12 -14.45
N VAL A 583 -18.86 -2.24 -14.39
CA VAL A 583 -19.65 -1.75 -13.25
C VAL A 583 -20.91 -2.59 -13.02
N THR A 584 -21.02 -3.17 -11.83
CA THR A 584 -22.23 -3.86 -11.36
C THR A 584 -22.97 -2.95 -10.39
N LEU A 585 -24.22 -2.63 -10.70
CA LEU A 585 -25.09 -1.77 -9.90
C LEU A 585 -26.19 -2.63 -9.26
N THR A 586 -26.43 -2.49 -7.95
CA THR A 586 -27.36 -3.36 -7.22
C THR A 586 -28.11 -2.59 -6.13
N ARG A 587 -29.41 -2.89 -5.93
CA ARG A 587 -30.21 -2.35 -4.81
C ARG A 587 -30.28 -3.40 -3.70
N VAL A 588 -29.69 -3.12 -2.54
CA VAL A 588 -29.61 -4.07 -1.41
C VAL A 588 -30.52 -3.67 -0.25
N GLY A 589 -31.25 -4.63 0.33
CA GLY A 589 -32.19 -4.41 1.43
C GLY A 589 -31.52 -4.04 2.76
N MET A 590 -32.32 -3.88 3.82
CA MET A 590 -31.80 -3.68 5.19
C MET A 590 -30.95 -4.87 5.67
N ASN A 591 -31.20 -6.07 5.16
CA ASN A 591 -30.39 -7.28 5.39
C ASN A 591 -29.12 -7.36 4.51
N MET A 592 -28.78 -6.30 3.76
CA MET A 592 -27.66 -6.25 2.80
C MET A 592 -27.70 -7.31 1.69
N VAL A 593 -28.87 -7.91 1.42
CA VAL A 593 -29.10 -8.84 0.31
C VAL A 593 -29.62 -8.08 -0.91
N ASP A 594 -29.19 -8.47 -2.11
CA ASP A 594 -29.76 -7.97 -3.37
C ASP A 594 -31.28 -8.22 -3.41
N LEU A 595 -32.04 -7.16 -3.67
CA LEU A 595 -33.48 -7.27 -3.81
C LEU A 595 -33.88 -7.83 -5.18
N GLY A 596 -33.09 -7.64 -6.24
CA GLY A 596 -33.41 -8.06 -7.61
C GLY A 596 -34.84 -7.65 -8.01
N LYS A 597 -35.69 -8.66 -8.28
CA LYS A 597 -37.12 -8.48 -8.62
C LYS A 597 -37.98 -7.86 -7.50
N ASN A 598 -37.49 -7.85 -6.26
CA ASN A 598 -38.15 -7.23 -5.11
C ASN A 598 -37.76 -5.75 -4.94
N ALA A 599 -36.87 -5.21 -5.76
CA ALA A 599 -36.61 -3.76 -5.81
C ALA A 599 -37.81 -3.02 -6.45
N TYR A 600 -37.88 -1.70 -6.27
CA TYR A 600 -38.86 -0.86 -6.97
C TYR A 600 -38.77 -1.04 -8.49
N VAL A 601 -39.91 -1.10 -9.18
CA VAL A 601 -39.98 -1.42 -10.62
C VAL A 601 -39.20 -0.40 -11.45
N GLU A 602 -39.22 0.86 -11.04
CA GLU A 602 -38.48 1.98 -11.63
C GLU A 602 -36.97 1.78 -11.46
N VAL A 603 -36.53 1.27 -10.30
CA VAL A 603 -35.12 0.95 -10.03
C VAL A 603 -34.68 -0.25 -10.87
N GLN A 604 -35.50 -1.30 -10.98
CA GLN A 604 -35.22 -2.45 -11.86
C GLN A 604 -35.00 -2.01 -13.32
N LYS A 605 -35.82 -1.08 -13.81
CA LYS A 605 -35.68 -0.48 -15.15
C LYS A 605 -34.47 0.45 -15.28
N ALA A 606 -34.11 1.16 -14.21
CA ALA A 606 -33.02 2.13 -14.21
C ALA A 606 -31.62 1.50 -14.12
N LEU A 607 -31.45 0.39 -13.38
CA LEU A 607 -30.15 -0.26 -13.21
C LEU A 607 -29.41 -0.56 -14.53
N PRO A 608 -29.99 -1.25 -15.54
CA PRO A 608 -29.28 -1.52 -16.80
C PRO A 608 -28.98 -0.25 -17.61
N GLN A 609 -29.85 0.77 -17.54
CA GLN A 609 -29.63 2.06 -18.21
C GLN A 609 -28.45 2.80 -17.57
N LEU A 610 -28.41 2.87 -16.23
CA LEU A 610 -27.31 3.47 -15.48
C LEU A 610 -26.00 2.70 -15.69
N THR A 611 -26.01 1.36 -15.73
CA THR A 611 -24.82 0.58 -16.05
C THR A 611 -24.26 0.95 -17.42
N ALA A 612 -25.10 0.99 -18.46
CA ALA A 612 -24.67 1.39 -19.81
C ALA A 612 -24.14 2.84 -19.84
N SER A 613 -24.84 3.78 -19.19
CA SER A 613 -24.42 5.18 -19.13
C SER A 613 -23.13 5.39 -18.33
N PHE A 614 -22.90 4.63 -17.25
CA PHE A 614 -21.70 4.74 -16.43
C PHE A 614 -20.48 4.14 -17.14
N LEU A 615 -20.64 3.04 -17.87
CA LEU A 615 -19.60 2.49 -18.74
C LEU A 615 -19.23 3.46 -19.88
N ALA A 616 -20.23 4.07 -20.51
CA ALA A 616 -20.02 5.08 -21.56
C ALA A 616 -19.33 6.35 -21.04
N ALA A 617 -19.68 6.81 -19.82
CA ALA A 617 -19.03 7.93 -19.16
C ALA A 617 -17.58 7.60 -18.74
N GLY A 618 -17.31 6.34 -18.38
CA GLY A 618 -15.97 5.75 -18.26
C GLY A 618 -15.03 6.37 -17.22
N THR A 619 -15.47 7.35 -16.43
CA THR A 619 -14.65 8.19 -15.55
C THR A 619 -15.43 8.62 -14.31
N ARG A 620 -14.72 8.98 -13.23
CA ARG A 620 -15.29 9.48 -11.97
C ARG A 620 -16.19 10.70 -12.22
N GLU A 621 -15.66 11.68 -12.95
CA GLU A 621 -16.30 12.95 -13.25
C GLU A 621 -17.46 12.77 -14.24
N GLY A 622 -17.26 11.97 -15.29
CA GLY A 622 -18.29 11.68 -16.29
C GLY A 622 -19.53 11.03 -15.67
N VAL A 623 -19.36 10.08 -14.74
CA VAL A 623 -20.48 9.46 -14.01
C VAL A 623 -21.29 10.49 -13.21
N GLN A 624 -20.66 11.55 -12.69
CA GLN A 624 -21.41 12.62 -12.02
C GLN A 624 -22.29 13.43 -12.98
N GLN A 625 -21.97 13.49 -14.28
CA GLN A 625 -22.76 14.19 -15.30
C GLN A 625 -23.90 13.35 -15.92
N VAL A 626 -23.89 12.02 -15.78
CA VAL A 626 -24.95 11.14 -16.32
C VAL A 626 -26.33 11.51 -15.75
N ASP A 627 -27.36 11.67 -16.58
CA ASP A 627 -28.68 12.05 -16.08
C ASP A 627 -29.30 11.02 -15.11
N ALA A 628 -30.08 11.52 -14.15
CA ALA A 628 -30.82 10.66 -13.23
C ALA A 628 -32.08 10.09 -13.91
N ILE A 629 -32.29 8.78 -13.80
CA ILE A 629 -33.45 8.13 -14.42
C ILE A 629 -34.74 8.52 -13.68
N SER A 630 -35.74 9.00 -14.42
CA SER A 630 -37.05 9.37 -13.86
C SER A 630 -37.71 8.19 -13.14
N GLY A 631 -38.37 8.47 -12.02
CA GLY A 631 -38.89 7.45 -11.09
C GLY A 631 -37.83 6.75 -10.22
N ALA A 632 -36.55 6.82 -10.58
CA ALA A 632 -35.43 6.23 -9.84
C ALA A 632 -34.38 7.26 -9.37
N THR A 633 -34.74 8.54 -9.31
CA THR A 633 -33.83 9.68 -9.06
C THR A 633 -32.96 9.52 -7.81
N SER A 634 -33.54 9.06 -6.70
CA SER A 634 -32.79 8.84 -5.44
C SER A 634 -31.75 7.71 -5.58
N SER A 635 -32.12 6.60 -6.21
CA SER A 635 -31.19 5.49 -6.49
C SER A 635 -30.11 5.89 -7.49
N SER A 636 -30.44 6.69 -8.51
CA SER A 636 -29.45 7.25 -9.46
C SER A 636 -28.38 8.07 -8.74
N LYS A 637 -28.79 8.97 -7.83
CA LYS A 637 -27.87 9.77 -6.99
C LYS A 637 -27.02 8.89 -6.07
N ALA A 638 -27.63 7.90 -5.40
CA ALA A 638 -26.92 6.98 -4.52
C ALA A 638 -25.90 6.10 -5.28
N LEU A 639 -26.22 5.65 -6.50
CA LEU A 639 -25.30 4.88 -7.34
C LEU A 639 -24.13 5.73 -7.86
N LYS A 640 -24.35 7.00 -8.21
CA LYS A 640 -23.27 7.95 -8.51
C LYS A 640 -22.32 8.17 -7.32
N ALA A 641 -22.88 8.32 -6.11
CA ALA A 641 -22.10 8.44 -4.88
C ALA A 641 -21.33 7.15 -4.56
N ALA A 642 -21.91 5.98 -4.82
CA ALA A 642 -21.21 4.69 -4.72
C ALA A 642 -20.01 4.64 -5.67
N VAL A 643 -20.15 5.06 -6.93
CA VAL A 643 -19.01 5.13 -7.87
C VAL A 643 -17.94 6.12 -7.40
N ASP A 644 -18.31 7.31 -6.93
CA ASP A 644 -17.34 8.27 -6.39
C ASP A 644 -16.54 7.71 -5.21
N ARG A 645 -17.22 7.03 -4.28
CA ARG A 645 -16.60 6.34 -3.14
C ARG A 645 -15.73 5.16 -3.59
N ALA A 646 -16.08 4.45 -4.65
CA ALA A 646 -15.23 3.40 -5.23
C ALA A 646 -13.91 3.97 -5.78
N TYR A 647 -13.97 5.11 -6.48
CA TYR A 647 -12.76 5.86 -6.85
C TYR A 647 -11.96 6.35 -5.64
N GLY A 648 -12.63 6.81 -4.58
CA GLY A 648 -11.99 7.22 -3.34
C GLY A 648 -11.20 6.10 -2.66
N LYS A 649 -11.65 4.84 -2.73
CA LYS A 649 -10.92 3.65 -2.27
C LYS A 649 -9.74 3.27 -3.16
N ALA A 650 -9.76 3.71 -4.42
CA ALA A 650 -8.73 3.42 -5.40
C ALA A 650 -7.59 4.45 -5.41
N GLU A 651 -7.69 5.59 -4.71
CA GLU A 651 -6.66 6.65 -4.70
C GLU A 651 -5.27 6.08 -4.36
N VAL A 652 -4.26 6.34 -5.21
CA VAL A 652 -2.85 6.00 -4.95
C VAL A 652 -2.25 6.94 -3.92
N THR A 653 -2.48 8.24 -4.09
CA THR A 653 -2.20 9.29 -3.11
C THR A 653 -3.53 9.82 -2.59
N GLU A 654 -3.81 9.56 -1.31
CA GLU A 654 -5.06 10.01 -0.68
C GLU A 654 -5.00 11.51 -0.38
N ALA A 655 -5.38 12.34 -1.35
CA ALA A 655 -5.39 13.79 -1.20
C ALA A 655 -6.17 14.22 0.05
N ASN A 656 -7.31 13.59 0.32
CA ASN A 656 -8.08 13.74 1.55
C ASN A 656 -8.09 12.39 2.29
N LYS A 657 -6.97 12.09 2.96
CA LYS A 657 -6.82 10.91 3.83
C LYS A 657 -7.77 11.01 5.03
N ALA A 658 -8.73 10.09 5.09
CA ALA A 658 -9.82 10.05 6.06
C ALA A 658 -10.15 8.59 6.38
N ALA A 659 -10.63 8.30 7.59
CA ALA A 659 -10.96 6.93 7.98
C ALA A 659 -12.20 6.38 7.26
N TYR A 660 -13.18 7.25 7.04
CA TYR A 660 -14.48 6.90 6.48
C TYR A 660 -14.91 7.99 5.48
N PHE A 661 -15.73 7.61 4.51
CA PHE A 661 -16.47 8.56 3.68
C PHE A 661 -17.60 9.20 4.49
N ASP A 662 -17.89 10.47 4.22
CA ASP A 662 -19.09 11.12 4.76
C ASP A 662 -20.36 10.59 4.09
N GLY A 663 -21.43 10.46 4.88
CA GLY A 663 -22.70 9.91 4.43
C GLY A 663 -23.41 9.03 5.46
N THR A 664 -24.38 8.25 4.98
CA THR A 664 -25.13 7.28 5.80
C THR A 664 -24.88 5.87 5.29
N PHE A 665 -24.39 4.99 6.16
CA PHE A 665 -23.95 3.65 5.82
C PHE A 665 -24.72 2.63 6.64
N ILE A 666 -24.84 1.39 6.13
CA ILE A 666 -25.46 0.30 6.88
C ILE A 666 -24.58 -0.95 6.86
N GLY A 667 -24.72 -1.72 7.93
CA GLY A 667 -24.11 -3.03 8.11
C GLY A 667 -25.04 -3.94 8.89
N VAL A 668 -24.80 -5.25 8.79
CA VAL A 668 -25.66 -6.28 9.37
C VAL A 668 -24.85 -7.30 10.16
N SER A 669 -25.48 -7.92 11.15
CA SER A 669 -24.92 -9.07 11.85
C SER A 669 -24.73 -10.26 10.90
N THR A 670 -23.89 -11.22 11.29
CA THR A 670 -23.59 -12.41 10.47
C THR A 670 -24.86 -13.21 10.12
N ASP A 671 -25.80 -13.28 11.06
CA ASP A 671 -27.11 -13.94 10.89
C ASP A 671 -28.19 -13.05 10.24
N LYS A 672 -27.85 -11.79 9.90
CA LYS A 672 -28.75 -10.77 9.32
C LYS A 672 -29.99 -10.42 10.16
N SER A 673 -30.01 -10.78 11.45
CA SER A 673 -31.10 -10.41 12.37
C SER A 673 -30.99 -8.96 12.90
N VAL A 674 -29.84 -8.33 12.75
CA VAL A 674 -29.57 -6.95 13.19
C VAL A 674 -29.01 -6.13 12.03
N ASN A 675 -29.50 -4.90 11.87
CA ASN A 675 -28.92 -3.87 11.02
C ASN A 675 -28.58 -2.63 11.87
N VAL A 676 -27.40 -2.05 11.63
CA VAL A 676 -27.04 -0.74 12.17
C VAL A 676 -26.77 0.22 11.04
N MET A 677 -27.43 1.38 11.13
CA MET A 677 -27.20 2.54 10.29
C MET A 677 -26.25 3.50 11.00
N VAL A 678 -25.14 3.84 10.36
CA VAL A 678 -24.10 4.73 10.88
C VAL A 678 -24.06 6.00 10.06
N TYR A 679 -24.14 7.15 10.73
CA TYR A 679 -23.95 8.47 10.13
C TYR A 679 -22.50 8.90 10.33
N VAL A 680 -21.82 9.22 9.22
CA VAL A 680 -20.43 9.67 9.21
C VAL A 680 -20.36 11.12 8.75
N LYS A 681 -19.59 11.93 9.48
CA LYS A 681 -19.35 13.35 9.19
C LYS A 681 -17.89 13.69 9.49
N ASN A 682 -17.25 14.45 8.60
CA ASN A 682 -15.83 14.78 8.64
C ASN A 682 -14.92 13.52 8.82
N GLY A 683 -15.30 12.40 8.23
CA GLY A 683 -14.61 11.10 8.34
C GLY A 683 -14.72 10.44 9.72
N VAL A 684 -15.70 10.83 10.55
CA VAL A 684 -15.93 10.29 11.90
C VAL A 684 -17.36 9.75 12.02
N PRO A 685 -17.58 8.53 12.56
CA PRO A 685 -18.90 8.03 12.91
C PRO A 685 -19.49 8.84 14.07
N VAL A 686 -20.55 9.62 13.83
CA VAL A 686 -21.12 10.56 14.80
C VAL A 686 -22.46 10.14 15.40
N ASN A 687 -23.27 9.36 14.66
CA ASN A 687 -24.57 8.88 15.14
C ASN A 687 -24.85 7.45 14.65
N MET A 688 -25.69 6.70 15.37
CA MET A 688 -26.12 5.36 14.98
C MET A 688 -27.62 5.15 15.22
N VAL A 689 -28.27 4.38 14.34
CA VAL A 689 -29.67 3.94 14.46
C VAL A 689 -29.73 2.42 14.27
N LEU A 690 -30.44 1.74 15.17
CA LEU A 690 -30.49 0.29 15.28
C LEU A 690 -31.85 -0.26 14.82
N TYR A 691 -31.80 -1.25 13.94
CA TYR A 691 -32.97 -1.98 13.43
C TYR A 691 -32.80 -3.48 13.66
N PHE A 692 -33.82 -4.12 14.25
CA PHE A 692 -33.92 -5.58 14.30
C PHE A 692 -34.75 -6.06 13.12
N LEU A 693 -34.35 -7.18 12.52
CA LEU A 693 -34.93 -7.71 11.29
C LEU A 693 -35.65 -9.03 11.54
N ASP A 694 -36.72 -9.27 10.78
CA ASP A 694 -37.36 -10.59 10.69
C ASP A 694 -36.59 -11.54 9.75
N TYR A 695 -37.03 -12.79 9.66
CA TYR A 695 -36.43 -13.80 8.77
C TYR A 695 -36.52 -13.46 7.27
N ALA A 696 -37.38 -12.52 6.88
CA ALA A 696 -37.49 -11.99 5.53
C ALA A 696 -36.61 -10.74 5.30
N GLY A 697 -35.86 -10.29 6.32
CA GLY A 697 -35.01 -9.11 6.28
C GLY A 697 -35.75 -7.78 6.38
N LYS A 698 -37.01 -7.77 6.83
CA LYS A 698 -37.81 -6.56 7.07
C LYS A 698 -37.62 -6.08 8.51
N VAL A 699 -37.73 -4.77 8.71
CA VAL A 699 -37.62 -4.14 10.04
C VAL A 699 -38.79 -4.56 10.93
N LYS A 700 -38.48 -5.11 12.11
CA LYS A 700 -39.43 -5.39 13.19
C LYS A 700 -39.97 -4.09 13.78
N GLY A 701 -41.29 -4.03 14.02
CA GLY A 701 -41.92 -2.96 14.78
C GLY A 701 -41.52 -2.98 16.26
N LEU A 702 -41.65 -1.83 16.94
CA LEU A 702 -41.24 -1.68 18.35
C LEU A 702 -41.97 -2.65 19.30
N ASN A 703 -43.21 -3.01 18.97
CA ASN A 703 -44.03 -4.00 19.68
C ASN A 703 -43.61 -5.46 19.44
N GLN A 704 -42.76 -5.73 18.43
CA GLN A 704 -42.18 -7.04 18.14
C GLN A 704 -40.79 -7.22 18.75
N LEU A 705 -40.26 -6.20 19.46
CA LEU A 705 -38.96 -6.27 20.11
C LEU A 705 -39.07 -6.92 21.50
N THR A 706 -38.08 -7.74 21.86
CA THR A 706 -37.85 -8.17 23.24
C THR A 706 -37.37 -7.00 24.09
N ASP A 707 -37.40 -7.14 25.41
CA ASP A 707 -36.95 -6.06 26.30
C ASP A 707 -35.42 -5.86 26.23
N ALA A 708 -34.66 -6.92 25.99
CA ALA A 708 -33.22 -6.83 25.68
C ALA A 708 -32.96 -6.09 24.35
N GLU A 709 -33.75 -6.35 23.29
CA GLU A 709 -33.67 -5.61 22.03
C GLU A 709 -33.97 -4.11 22.23
N LYS A 710 -35.00 -3.76 23.03
CA LYS A 710 -35.34 -2.37 23.38
C LYS A 710 -34.23 -1.68 24.18
N ALA A 711 -33.68 -2.35 25.21
CA ALA A 711 -32.62 -1.81 26.05
C ALA A 711 -31.34 -1.52 25.24
N VAL A 712 -30.91 -2.48 24.41
CA VAL A 712 -29.75 -2.32 23.53
C VAL A 712 -29.98 -1.23 22.47
N LYS A 713 -31.19 -1.10 21.92
CA LYS A 713 -31.57 0.00 21.01
C LYS A 713 -31.45 1.37 21.68
N ALA A 714 -32.01 1.52 22.89
CA ALA A 714 -31.95 2.76 23.63
C ALA A 714 -30.50 3.19 23.93
N GLU A 715 -29.64 2.25 24.36
CA GLU A 715 -28.22 2.52 24.60
C GLU A 715 -27.50 3.01 23.33
N ILE A 716 -27.70 2.36 22.18
CA ILE A 716 -27.06 2.78 20.92
C ILE A 716 -27.52 4.18 20.49
N GLU A 717 -28.84 4.44 20.52
CA GLU A 717 -29.42 5.63 19.87
C GLU A 717 -29.38 6.90 20.72
N THR A 718 -29.18 6.77 22.04
CA THR A 718 -29.16 7.93 22.96
C THR A 718 -27.75 8.35 23.40
N THR A 719 -26.74 7.55 23.09
CA THR A 719 -25.37 7.74 23.57
C THR A 719 -24.60 8.88 22.89
N SER A 720 -25.09 9.44 21.77
CA SER A 720 -24.40 10.52 21.05
C SER A 720 -25.27 11.76 20.84
N SER A 721 -24.64 12.93 20.98
CA SER A 721 -25.17 14.23 20.57
C SER A 721 -25.04 14.51 19.06
N GLY A 722 -24.47 13.58 18.28
CA GLY A 722 -24.21 13.75 16.84
C GLY A 722 -23.07 14.74 16.50
N SER A 723 -22.37 15.26 17.49
CA SER A 723 -21.31 16.28 17.33
C SER A 723 -19.88 15.78 17.50
N GLY A 724 -19.69 14.51 17.89
CA GLY A 724 -18.39 13.87 18.09
C GLY A 724 -18.44 12.37 17.84
N LEU A 725 -17.32 11.68 18.04
CA LEU A 725 -17.22 10.23 17.84
C LEU A 725 -18.25 9.49 18.70
N HIS A 726 -19.09 8.69 18.05
CA HIS A 726 -20.01 7.78 18.71
C HIS A 726 -19.26 6.80 19.63
N LYS A 727 -19.78 6.50 20.84
CA LYS A 727 -19.15 5.55 21.80
C LYS A 727 -18.72 4.23 21.17
N TYR A 728 -19.54 3.73 20.25
CA TYR A 728 -19.30 2.48 19.51
C TYR A 728 -18.69 2.68 18.12
N GLY A 729 -18.38 3.92 17.72
CA GLY A 729 -17.74 4.25 16.44
C GLY A 729 -16.26 3.85 16.36
N TYR A 730 -15.64 3.42 17.47
CA TYR A 730 -14.29 2.89 17.52
C TYR A 730 -14.19 1.73 18.50
N ARG A 731 -13.64 0.58 18.05
CA ARG A 731 -13.44 -0.64 18.87
C ARG A 731 -14.66 -1.06 19.69
N ALA A 732 -15.83 -1.09 19.05
CA ALA A 732 -17.06 -1.57 19.68
C ALA A 732 -16.91 -2.98 20.30
N ALA A 733 -17.42 -3.13 21.51
CA ALA A 733 -17.45 -4.37 22.30
C ALA A 733 -18.85 -4.60 22.86
N ALA A 734 -19.21 -5.86 23.10
CA ALA A 734 -20.52 -6.23 23.64
C ALA A 734 -20.74 -5.65 25.05
N PHE A 735 -22.00 -5.37 25.38
CA PHE A 735 -22.44 -4.70 26.60
C PHE A 735 -23.83 -5.19 27.03
N GLY A 736 -24.21 -4.96 28.28
CA GLY A 736 -25.52 -5.37 28.79
C GLY A 736 -25.50 -5.68 30.27
N SER A 737 -26.63 -5.46 30.92
CA SER A 737 -26.86 -5.68 32.36
C SER A 737 -27.05 -7.15 32.70
N ASN A 738 -27.50 -7.95 31.72
CA ASN A 738 -27.75 -9.38 31.77
C ASN A 738 -27.20 -10.06 30.51
N ASP A 739 -27.31 -11.39 30.43
CA ASP A 739 -26.70 -12.15 29.34
C ASP A 739 -27.49 -12.07 28.02
N ASP A 740 -28.81 -11.81 28.07
CA ASP A 740 -29.63 -11.57 26.88
C ASP A 740 -29.24 -10.26 26.19
N GLU A 741 -29.07 -9.17 26.95
CA GLU A 741 -28.57 -7.88 26.43
C GLU A 741 -27.16 -8.02 25.85
N LYS A 742 -26.27 -8.80 26.47
CA LYS A 742 -24.93 -9.09 25.93
C LYS A 742 -24.99 -9.89 24.64
N ALA A 743 -25.88 -10.88 24.54
CA ALA A 743 -26.06 -11.67 23.33
C ALA A 743 -26.62 -10.83 22.17
N VAL A 744 -27.58 -9.94 22.44
CA VAL A 744 -28.12 -8.99 21.47
C VAL A 744 -27.05 -7.98 21.05
N SER A 745 -26.34 -7.36 21.99
CA SER A 745 -25.33 -6.35 21.68
C SER A 745 -24.10 -6.91 20.96
N ALA A 746 -23.75 -8.19 21.15
CA ALA A 746 -22.72 -8.84 20.35
C ALA A 746 -23.06 -8.80 18.84
N LYS A 747 -24.32 -9.09 18.47
CA LYS A 747 -24.79 -8.97 17.07
C LYS A 747 -24.82 -7.52 16.59
N VAL A 748 -25.16 -6.56 17.46
CA VAL A 748 -25.06 -5.13 17.16
C VAL A 748 -23.62 -4.72 16.86
N VAL A 749 -22.65 -5.24 17.61
CA VAL A 749 -21.22 -4.98 17.38
C VAL A 749 -20.72 -5.56 16.06
N GLU A 750 -21.21 -6.73 15.64
CA GLU A 750 -20.97 -7.25 14.28
C GLU A 750 -21.53 -6.29 13.22
N ALA A 751 -22.80 -5.87 13.36
CA ALA A 751 -23.45 -4.94 12.44
C ALA A 751 -22.74 -3.58 12.35
N ILE A 752 -22.26 -3.05 13.48
CA ILE A 752 -21.43 -1.83 13.54
C ILE A 752 -20.13 -2.01 12.76
N LYS A 753 -19.41 -3.12 12.98
CA LYS A 753 -18.15 -3.39 12.25
C LYS A 753 -18.39 -3.50 10.75
N ALA A 754 -19.46 -4.18 10.33
CA ALA A 754 -19.87 -4.24 8.93
C ALA A 754 -20.22 -2.85 8.36
N ALA A 755 -20.92 -2.01 9.12
CA ALA A 755 -21.30 -0.66 8.68
C ALA A 755 -20.08 0.26 8.54
N LEU A 756 -19.11 0.15 9.45
CA LEU A 756 -17.85 0.87 9.37
C LEU A 756 -17.00 0.39 8.19
N GLU A 757 -17.07 -0.89 7.81
CA GLU A 757 -16.40 -1.40 6.60
C GLU A 757 -17.06 -0.89 5.31
N THR A 758 -18.40 -0.76 5.27
CA THR A 758 -19.08 -0.15 4.12
C THR A 758 -18.81 1.36 4.01
N ALA A 759 -18.65 2.04 5.15
CA ALA A 759 -18.26 3.45 5.24
C ALA A 759 -16.78 3.73 4.99
N GLY A 760 -15.92 2.72 5.13
CA GLY A 760 -14.47 2.86 5.09
C GLY A 760 -13.98 3.47 3.79
N LYS A 761 -13.11 4.48 3.91
CA LYS A 761 -12.21 4.87 2.81
C LYS A 761 -10.99 3.95 2.86
#